data_AF-A0A6N3DHR4-F1
#
_entry.id   AF-A0A6N3DHR4-F1
#
_cell.length_a   1.000
_cell.length_b   1.000
_cell.length_c   1.000
_cell.angle_alpha   90.00
_cell.angle_beta   90.00
_cell.angle_gamma   90.00
#
_symmetry.space_group_name_H-M   'P 1'
#
loop_
_entity.id
_entity.type
_entity.pdbx_description
1 polymer ?
#
loop_
_entity_poly.entity_id
_entity_poly.type
_entity_poly.pdbx_seq_one_letter_code
_entity_poly.pdbx_strand_id
1 'polypeptide(L)'
;MKSKTLRLISIMMVSWNTFPTFAQNFSSSSNLEPQPTADRVVPFHLSEKGLVHGKVEWGADIAWFDENNLRRSAAFMDKENLEVVRTSFQPTYALTDGDLHPYQKDIIEARIAMLKWVKPDVKLMLNCDHPHVDPWYETNAEAWAELIDVSTKYYQDAGYEVVSVAPFNEPDFGWNQWIPGSQDGTLNTVQRKNGFRKIAEELHKNPRFDGIRICGGNTLNCDEALPWYNSLKEQLDEGNTHQLAGSFDSFAQFFTTVREDGKHATADEMHNVAEAMVGLEYGLQTGIWWGSAEYTRGEFCKASHGERLAYAEHRPNWTAASVYRAPDGKVQAFGGTSERQAVTTTYRFLSKERDVFFDGHGPQREYVMELPGGAPGSYQNGQTNAETVVNITWGDDVQPVVEGTYTLFNKGNRKLLDNHNGSLTTSTYSTGKKSLQWYVNPVDARIGGAFSYHQILSVTSNQTLDVLNWSMDEGAEIILYQNNKGTNEQWYLEYAGDGWFRIRSRHSSLCLKASGNKVIQDKLDETADSQLWRFIRTGVRPRVRDIDAPTGVKAESRASSVLLTWDKADATDPTYTVLRSDNPEDGYEIIARYVADTAFVDNKAEEGKTYYYTVKTVDASVNTSPASSTASATVAPTDALVVRYEFEENVHDTTLNIRHGAIPEDGVYAEGKSGRYALSLDGSAQYVQLPTNVADHAETTISTWIYWEGGNNWQRIFDFGNGEDEYMFLTVRSDDGRIRFAIRNGGDEQQIDGERITAYRKEWIHLAVTMGEEEVCLYLNGELMASSKDITLRPSDFHPLLNYIGRSQFAADPLFNGYIDDFRIYDYALDAEDIKKLADSTTRICGTPKDEPGTFDVGPLPADRRLDVHYLLDNGPERVDFHIYDLQGNMQLTQRGMNGSTTSFDVSGLPDGVYILKARCGQANDSRKFTIRHP
;
A
#
# COMPACT_ATOMS: atom_id res chain seq x y z
N MET A 1 51.80 45.85 -20.34
CA MET A 1 50.56 45.06 -20.37
C MET A 1 50.37 44.45 -18.99
N LYS A 2 49.67 45.20 -18.12
CA LYS A 2 49.63 45.04 -16.66
C LYS A 2 48.21 45.41 -16.18
N SER A 3 47.59 44.49 -15.45
CA SER A 3 46.95 44.64 -14.14
C SER A 3 45.82 45.65 -13.85
N LYS A 4 44.89 45.17 -13.00
CA LYS A 4 44.31 45.78 -11.76
C LYS A 4 42.87 46.36 -11.80
N THR A 5 41.99 45.61 -11.11
CA THR A 5 41.26 45.93 -9.86
C THR A 5 40.42 47.21 -9.73
N LEU A 6 39.12 47.06 -9.40
CA LEU A 6 38.37 47.81 -8.36
C LEU A 6 36.98 47.13 -8.16
N ARG A 7 36.76 46.34 -7.10
CA ARG A 7 36.13 46.68 -5.79
C ARG A 7 34.81 47.47 -5.89
N LEU A 8 33.68 46.79 -5.68
CA LEU A 8 32.48 47.37 -5.06
C LEU A 8 32.30 46.78 -3.67
N ILE A 9 32.05 47.67 -2.72
CA ILE A 9 31.92 47.44 -1.29
C ILE A 9 30.49 46.96 -1.00
N SER A 10 30.37 45.76 -0.44
CA SER A 10 29.14 45.28 0.22
C SER A 10 29.11 45.83 1.65
N ILE A 11 28.09 46.63 1.98
CA ILE A 11 27.74 46.95 3.36
C ILE A 11 26.60 46.01 3.76
N MET A 12 26.91 45.08 4.66
CA MET A 12 25.93 44.39 5.50
C MET A 12 25.29 45.39 6.46
N MET A 13 23.96 45.42 6.51
CA MET A 13 23.24 45.62 7.77
C MET A 13 22.22 44.50 7.91
N VAL A 14 22.43 43.70 8.95
CA VAL A 14 21.54 42.66 9.47
C VAL A 14 20.59 43.34 10.45
N SER A 15 19.28 43.08 10.31
CA SER A 15 18.37 42.96 11.45
C SER A 15 17.14 42.16 11.05
N TRP A 16 16.90 41.10 11.82
CA TRP A 16 15.83 40.11 11.71
C TRP A 16 14.40 40.66 11.76
N ASN A 17 13.51 40.04 10.98
CA ASN A 17 12.26 39.38 11.42
C ASN A 17 11.30 39.27 10.23
N THR A 18 11.46 38.20 9.46
CA THR A 18 10.50 37.78 8.42
C THR A 18 9.37 37.00 9.10
N PHE A 19 8.17 37.56 9.15
CA PHE A 19 6.96 36.75 9.28
C PHE A 19 6.53 36.34 7.87
N PRO A 20 6.54 35.04 7.50
CA PRO A 20 5.91 34.61 6.26
C PRO A 20 4.38 34.75 6.39
N THR A 21 3.77 35.41 5.42
CA THR A 21 2.35 35.25 5.13
C THR A 21 2.20 33.86 4.49
N PHE A 22 1.71 32.89 5.24
CA PHE A 22 1.53 31.51 4.77
C PHE A 22 0.46 31.48 3.66
N ALA A 23 0.86 31.21 2.42
CA ALA A 23 -0.03 30.57 1.47
C ALA A 23 -0.12 29.10 1.92
N GLN A 24 -1.16 28.76 2.68
CA GLN A 24 -1.32 27.42 3.25
C GLN A 24 -1.60 26.42 2.13
N ASN A 25 -0.63 25.56 1.82
CA ASN A 25 -0.70 24.62 0.70
C ASN A 25 -0.70 23.14 1.15
N PHE A 26 -0.57 22.86 2.45
CA PHE A 26 -0.41 21.49 2.97
C PHE A 26 -1.49 21.10 3.97
N SER A 27 -2.04 19.91 3.81
CA SER A 27 -3.03 19.27 4.67
C SER A 27 -2.86 17.74 4.72
N SER A 28 -3.61 17.06 5.59
CA SER A 28 -3.63 15.59 5.68
C SER A 28 -4.10 14.89 4.40
N SER A 29 -4.61 15.64 3.41
CA SER A 29 -4.96 15.12 2.08
C SER A 29 -4.06 15.62 0.95
N SER A 30 -3.02 16.41 1.21
CA SER A 30 -2.12 16.92 0.16
C SER A 30 -1.35 15.83 -0.59
N ASN A 31 -1.18 14.65 0.01
CA ASN A 31 -0.54 13.48 -0.60
C ASN A 31 -1.56 12.40 -0.98
N LEU A 32 -2.85 12.75 -1.12
CA LEU A 32 -3.86 11.81 -1.59
C LEU A 32 -3.51 11.39 -3.02
N GLU A 33 -3.20 10.12 -3.21
CA GLU A 33 -2.96 9.52 -4.53
C GLU A 33 -4.21 8.75 -4.97
N PRO A 34 -4.77 9.05 -6.15
CA PRO A 34 -5.97 8.40 -6.62
C PRO A 34 -5.68 6.94 -6.92
N GLN A 35 -6.42 6.03 -6.29
CA GLN A 35 -6.23 4.60 -6.48
C GLN A 35 -7.12 4.09 -7.62
N PRO A 36 -6.59 3.24 -8.52
CA PRO A 36 -7.37 2.67 -9.60
C PRO A 36 -8.50 1.77 -9.07
N THR A 37 -9.41 1.37 -9.97
CA THR A 37 -10.33 0.27 -9.67
C THR A 37 -9.56 -1.02 -9.48
N ALA A 38 -9.95 -1.79 -8.47
CA ALA A 38 -9.39 -3.10 -8.23
C ALA A 38 -10.44 -4.19 -8.52
N ASP A 39 -9.99 -5.35 -8.98
CA ASP A 39 -10.85 -6.51 -9.22
C ASP A 39 -11.40 -7.08 -7.91
N ARG A 40 -10.62 -6.98 -6.82
CA ARG A 40 -10.97 -7.48 -5.49
C ARG A 40 -10.58 -6.49 -4.39
N VAL A 41 -11.32 -6.53 -3.29
CA VAL A 41 -11.04 -5.73 -2.07
C VAL A 41 -10.64 -6.67 -0.94
N VAL A 42 -9.64 -6.27 -0.17
CA VAL A 42 -9.08 -6.96 1.00
C VAL A 42 -9.22 -6.02 2.20
N PRO A 43 -10.42 -5.90 2.81
CA PRO A 43 -10.63 -5.02 3.95
C PRO A 43 -10.06 -5.64 5.22
N PHE A 44 -9.37 -4.85 6.05
CA PHE A 44 -8.79 -5.33 7.30
C PHE A 44 -8.89 -4.29 8.43
N HIS A 45 -9.00 -4.82 9.65
CA HIS A 45 -9.02 -4.09 10.89
C HIS A 45 -7.75 -4.42 11.69
N LEU A 46 -7.02 -3.38 12.14
CA LEU A 46 -5.76 -3.56 12.86
C LEU A 46 -5.95 -3.86 14.34
N SER A 47 -7.12 -3.60 14.91
CA SER A 47 -7.42 -3.90 16.32
C SER A 47 -8.15 -5.23 16.50
N GLU A 48 -8.76 -5.75 15.44
CA GLU A 48 -9.47 -7.03 15.47
C GLU A 48 -8.52 -8.21 15.65
N LYS A 49 -9.04 -9.21 16.37
CA LYS A 49 -8.42 -10.53 16.44
C LYS A 49 -8.61 -11.23 15.10
N GLY A 50 -7.53 -11.60 14.45
CA GLY A 50 -7.60 -12.33 13.19
C GLY A 50 -7.91 -13.82 13.36
N LEU A 51 -8.03 -14.50 12.23
CA LEU A 51 -8.18 -15.95 12.17
C LEU A 51 -6.81 -16.60 12.43
N VAL A 52 -6.74 -17.47 13.43
CA VAL A 52 -5.54 -18.30 13.70
C VAL A 52 -5.75 -19.64 13.02
N HIS A 53 -4.90 -19.96 12.05
CA HIS A 53 -4.91 -21.30 11.45
C HIS A 53 -4.40 -22.33 12.47
N GLY A 54 -4.80 -23.59 12.31
CA GLY A 54 -4.15 -24.69 13.03
C GLY A 54 -2.65 -24.72 12.74
N LYS A 55 -1.86 -25.44 13.55
CA LYS A 55 -0.41 -25.55 13.32
C LYS A 55 -0.14 -26.08 11.90
N VAL A 56 0.43 -25.22 11.07
CA VAL A 56 1.02 -25.56 9.77
C VAL A 56 2.51 -25.83 9.95
N GLU A 57 3.04 -26.80 9.21
CA GLU A 57 4.46 -27.11 9.12
C GLU A 57 4.96 -26.67 7.73
N TRP A 58 5.92 -25.74 7.70
CA TRP A 58 6.52 -25.27 6.47
C TRP A 58 7.86 -25.97 6.21
N GLY A 59 8.17 -26.17 4.94
CA GLY A 59 9.36 -26.93 4.57
C GLY A 59 10.04 -26.51 3.28
N ALA A 60 11.19 -27.12 3.06
CA ALA A 60 12.00 -26.94 1.86
C ALA A 60 12.34 -28.28 1.20
N ASP A 61 12.50 -28.27 -0.11
CA ASP A 61 12.83 -29.44 -0.89
C ASP A 61 14.33 -29.65 -1.09
N ILE A 62 14.79 -30.89 -0.89
CA ILE A 62 16.08 -31.42 -1.38
C ILE A 62 15.90 -32.78 -2.06
N ALA A 63 14.66 -33.12 -2.44
CA ALA A 63 14.41 -34.25 -3.33
C ALA A 63 15.17 -34.04 -4.63
N TRP A 64 15.01 -32.86 -5.24
CA TRP A 64 15.98 -32.36 -6.20
C TRP A 64 17.28 -32.02 -5.47
N PHE A 65 18.40 -32.60 -5.90
CA PHE A 65 19.68 -32.52 -5.20
C PHE A 65 20.32 -31.12 -5.32
N ASP A 66 19.76 -30.15 -4.58
CA ASP A 66 20.17 -28.74 -4.56
C ASP A 66 20.32 -28.22 -3.12
N GLU A 67 21.57 -28.11 -2.65
CA GLU A 67 21.91 -27.53 -1.35
C GLU A 67 21.49 -26.06 -1.23
N ASN A 68 21.54 -25.29 -2.33
CA ASN A 68 21.19 -23.87 -2.29
C ASN A 68 19.72 -23.68 -2.00
N ASN A 69 18.84 -24.57 -2.46
CA ASN A 69 17.42 -24.49 -2.15
C ASN A 69 17.19 -24.50 -0.62
N LEU A 70 17.81 -25.46 0.06
CA LEU A 70 17.71 -25.60 1.52
C LEU A 70 18.34 -24.42 2.26
N ARG A 71 19.56 -24.02 1.86
CA ARG A 71 20.27 -22.89 2.48
C ARG A 71 19.47 -21.59 2.37
N ARG A 72 18.91 -21.32 1.20
CA ARG A 72 18.12 -20.12 0.93
C ARG A 72 16.82 -20.15 1.72
N SER A 73 16.08 -21.24 1.68
CA SER A 73 14.83 -21.37 2.45
C SER A 73 15.06 -21.20 3.95
N ALA A 74 16.09 -21.84 4.52
CA ALA A 74 16.46 -21.66 5.93
C ALA A 74 16.86 -20.22 6.27
N ALA A 75 17.49 -19.49 5.35
CA ALA A 75 17.91 -18.10 5.56
C ALA A 75 16.77 -17.08 5.48
N PHE A 76 15.64 -17.42 4.84
CA PHE A 76 14.49 -16.53 4.70
C PHE A 76 13.32 -16.87 5.62
N MET A 77 13.07 -18.17 5.85
CA MET A 77 12.02 -18.64 6.77
C MET A 77 12.44 -18.47 8.23
N ASP A 78 13.74 -18.31 8.49
CA ASP A 78 14.37 -18.60 9.78
C ASP A 78 14.28 -20.09 10.13
N LYS A 79 15.35 -20.66 10.70
CA LYS A 79 15.45 -22.12 10.94
C LYS A 79 14.32 -22.67 11.82
N GLU A 80 13.77 -21.83 12.70
CA GLU A 80 12.69 -22.22 13.60
C GLU A 80 11.39 -22.51 12.85
N ASN A 81 11.10 -21.77 11.77
CA ASN A 81 9.90 -21.95 10.93
C ASN A 81 10.11 -22.92 9.75
N LEU A 82 11.22 -23.65 9.73
CA LEU A 82 11.46 -24.74 8.76
C LEU A 82 11.35 -26.07 9.53
N GLU A 83 10.13 -26.59 9.60
CA GLU A 83 9.81 -27.78 10.39
C GLU A 83 10.06 -29.09 9.64
N VAL A 84 9.96 -29.09 8.32
CA VAL A 84 10.09 -30.30 7.51
C VAL A 84 10.98 -30.09 6.29
N VAL A 85 11.77 -31.11 5.95
CA VAL A 85 12.53 -31.17 4.70
C VAL A 85 12.05 -32.36 3.90
N ARG A 86 11.67 -32.10 2.64
CA ARG A 86 11.40 -33.18 1.70
C ARG A 86 12.73 -33.67 1.13
N THR A 87 12.97 -34.96 1.28
CA THR A 87 14.13 -35.69 0.75
C THR A 87 13.64 -36.93 0.00
N SER A 88 14.51 -37.84 -0.44
CA SER A 88 14.05 -38.93 -1.31
C SER A 88 14.78 -40.25 -1.16
N PHE A 89 14.08 -41.31 -1.57
CA PHE A 89 14.67 -42.58 -1.98
C PHE A 89 14.71 -42.67 -3.51
N GLN A 90 15.52 -43.59 -4.06
CA GLN A 90 15.67 -43.73 -5.51
C GLN A 90 15.53 -45.21 -5.91
N PRO A 91 14.64 -45.61 -6.83
CA PRO A 91 14.52 -46.96 -7.37
C PRO A 91 15.47 -47.25 -8.54
N THR A 92 16.57 -46.49 -8.67
CA THR A 92 17.52 -46.57 -9.79
C THR A 92 18.21 -47.93 -9.91
N TYR A 93 18.49 -48.58 -8.79
CA TYR A 93 19.15 -49.88 -8.74
C TYR A 93 18.42 -50.82 -7.79
N ALA A 94 18.35 -52.10 -8.17
CA ALA A 94 17.90 -53.17 -7.30
C ALA A 94 18.73 -53.23 -5.99
N LEU A 95 18.07 -53.56 -4.89
CA LEU A 95 18.73 -53.88 -3.62
C LEU A 95 19.72 -55.05 -3.83
N THR A 96 20.89 -54.92 -3.19
CA THR A 96 21.92 -55.96 -3.17
C THR A 96 22.04 -56.49 -1.75
N ASP A 97 21.77 -57.78 -1.55
CA ASP A 97 21.78 -58.43 -0.23
C ASP A 97 20.90 -57.71 0.83
N GLY A 98 19.75 -57.16 0.41
CA GLY A 98 18.80 -56.46 1.29
C GLY A 98 19.21 -55.03 1.64
N ASP A 99 20.17 -54.44 0.92
CA ASP A 99 20.68 -53.10 1.17
C ASP A 99 20.79 -52.28 -0.13
N LEU A 100 20.92 -50.96 0.00
CA LEU A 100 21.02 -50.03 -1.12
C LEU A 100 22.30 -50.28 -1.94
N HIS A 101 22.26 -49.97 -3.23
CA HIS A 101 23.47 -49.90 -4.06
C HIS A 101 24.39 -48.79 -3.52
N PRO A 102 25.74 -48.93 -3.57
CA PRO A 102 26.68 -47.92 -3.06
C PRO A 102 26.39 -46.49 -3.54
N TYR A 103 26.02 -46.32 -4.81
CA TYR A 103 25.64 -45.02 -5.36
C TYR A 103 24.41 -44.37 -4.68
N GLN A 104 23.39 -45.17 -4.34
CA GLN A 104 22.20 -44.66 -3.63
C GLN A 104 22.56 -44.25 -2.20
N LYS A 105 23.50 -44.97 -1.55
CA LYS A 105 24.02 -44.61 -0.23
C LYS A 105 24.77 -43.28 -0.26
N ASP A 106 25.66 -43.10 -1.23
CA ASP A 106 26.40 -41.84 -1.40
C ASP A 106 25.44 -40.64 -1.53
N ILE A 107 24.32 -40.80 -2.26
CA ILE A 107 23.30 -39.74 -2.41
C ILE A 107 22.57 -39.47 -1.10
N ILE A 108 22.14 -40.51 -0.38
CA ILE A 108 21.46 -40.34 0.91
C ILE A 108 22.39 -39.70 1.94
N GLU A 109 23.65 -40.16 2.03
CA GLU A 109 24.66 -39.57 2.92
C GLU A 109 24.91 -38.10 2.59
N ALA A 110 24.94 -37.74 1.31
CA ALA A 110 25.09 -36.35 0.89
C ALA A 110 23.84 -35.50 1.23
N ARG A 111 22.62 -36.02 1.06
CA ARG A 111 21.37 -35.36 1.51
C ARG A 111 21.36 -35.15 3.02
N ILE A 112 21.77 -36.16 3.80
CA ILE A 112 21.92 -36.05 5.26
C ILE A 112 22.93 -34.95 5.62
N ALA A 113 24.06 -34.87 4.91
CA ALA A 113 25.06 -33.83 5.15
C ALA A 113 24.54 -32.41 4.90
N MET A 114 23.54 -32.22 4.03
CA MET A 114 22.91 -30.90 3.79
C MET A 114 22.04 -30.45 4.97
N LEU A 115 21.51 -31.37 5.78
CA LEU A 115 20.62 -31.05 6.92
C LEU A 115 21.32 -30.25 8.03
N LYS A 116 22.65 -30.10 8.01
CA LYS A 116 23.39 -29.17 8.88
C LYS A 116 22.92 -27.71 8.76
N TRP A 117 22.26 -27.36 7.65
CA TRP A 117 21.80 -26.00 7.38
C TRP A 117 20.47 -25.66 8.06
N VAL A 118 19.72 -26.65 8.53
CA VAL A 118 18.45 -26.46 9.24
C VAL A 118 18.61 -26.77 10.74
N LYS A 119 17.50 -26.78 11.49
CA LYS A 119 17.54 -27.13 12.91
C LYS A 119 17.77 -28.64 13.10
N PRO A 120 18.45 -29.08 14.18
CA PRO A 120 18.83 -30.48 14.35
C PRO A 120 17.66 -31.47 14.44
N ASP A 121 16.49 -30.99 14.89
CA ASP A 121 15.25 -31.76 15.07
C ASP A 121 14.25 -31.57 13.92
N VAL A 122 14.73 -31.14 12.75
CA VAL A 122 13.88 -31.06 11.55
C VAL A 122 13.30 -32.44 11.20
N LYS A 123 12.04 -32.45 10.78
CA LYS A 123 11.37 -33.66 10.31
C LYS A 123 11.68 -33.92 8.85
N LEU A 124 11.60 -35.17 8.43
CA LEU A 124 11.84 -35.58 7.05
C LEU A 124 10.58 -36.21 6.44
N MET A 125 10.30 -35.82 5.20
CA MET A 125 9.34 -36.47 4.32
C MET A 125 10.10 -37.08 3.15
N LEU A 126 9.86 -38.34 2.81
CA LEU A 126 10.53 -39.02 1.71
C LEU A 126 9.57 -39.16 0.52
N ASN A 127 9.97 -38.68 -0.65
CA ASN A 127 9.31 -39.00 -1.91
C ASN A 127 10.23 -39.85 -2.81
N CYS A 128 9.70 -40.31 -3.94
CA CYS A 128 10.50 -40.95 -4.98
C CYS A 128 11.12 -39.88 -5.89
N ASP A 129 12.45 -39.89 -6.01
CA ASP A 129 13.21 -39.09 -6.97
C ASP A 129 14.03 -40.03 -7.86
N HIS A 130 13.47 -40.41 -9.01
CA HIS A 130 14.05 -41.44 -9.86
C HIS A 130 14.57 -40.87 -11.19
N PRO A 131 15.88 -40.88 -11.44
CA PRO A 131 16.40 -40.72 -12.80
C PRO A 131 16.02 -41.91 -13.69
N HIS A 132 15.85 -43.09 -13.09
CA HIS A 132 15.46 -44.35 -13.71
C HIS A 132 14.81 -45.26 -12.66
N VAL A 133 13.96 -46.19 -13.09
CA VAL A 133 13.38 -47.26 -12.25
C VAL A 133 13.94 -48.59 -12.72
N ASP A 134 14.61 -49.33 -11.86
CA ASP A 134 15.10 -50.67 -12.18
C ASP A 134 13.92 -51.62 -12.51
N PRO A 135 14.01 -52.45 -13.57
CA PRO A 135 12.96 -53.38 -13.98
C PRO A 135 12.44 -54.30 -12.85
N TRP A 136 13.26 -54.58 -11.83
CA TRP A 136 12.83 -55.38 -10.69
C TRP A 136 11.69 -54.73 -9.92
N TYR A 137 11.69 -53.39 -9.81
CA TYR A 137 10.66 -52.65 -9.09
C TYR A 137 9.38 -52.45 -9.91
N GLU A 138 9.44 -52.53 -11.25
CA GLU A 138 8.29 -52.31 -12.15
C GLU A 138 7.16 -53.33 -12.01
N THR A 139 7.38 -54.46 -11.31
CA THR A 139 6.36 -55.49 -11.07
C THR A 139 6.30 -55.97 -9.63
N ASN A 140 7.15 -55.42 -8.75
CA ASN A 140 7.37 -55.96 -7.41
C ASN A 140 7.14 -54.89 -6.32
N ALA A 141 5.92 -54.84 -5.79
CA ALA A 141 5.55 -53.91 -4.73
C ALA A 141 6.27 -54.19 -3.40
N GLU A 142 6.60 -55.46 -3.12
CA GLU A 142 7.34 -55.85 -1.91
C GLU A 142 8.77 -55.30 -1.95
N ALA A 143 9.49 -55.47 -3.07
CA ALA A 143 10.82 -54.89 -3.24
C ALA A 143 10.80 -53.35 -3.22
N TRP A 144 9.73 -52.72 -3.74
CA TRP A 144 9.56 -51.27 -3.65
C TRP A 144 9.39 -50.80 -2.20
N ALA A 145 8.55 -51.49 -1.42
CA ALA A 145 8.37 -51.21 0.00
C ALA A 145 9.66 -51.46 0.80
N GLU A 146 10.43 -52.51 0.47
CA GLU A 146 11.74 -52.79 1.06
C GLU A 146 12.74 -51.67 0.77
N LEU A 147 12.77 -51.14 -0.46
CA LEU A 147 13.60 -49.98 -0.81
C LEU A 147 13.26 -48.74 0.03
N ILE A 148 11.97 -48.46 0.22
CA ILE A 148 11.51 -47.34 1.06
C ILE A 148 11.91 -47.58 2.53
N ASP A 149 11.75 -48.80 3.04
CA ASP A 149 12.14 -49.18 4.40
C ASP A 149 13.64 -48.98 4.65
N VAL A 150 14.49 -49.54 3.78
CA VAL A 150 15.94 -49.42 3.92
C VAL A 150 16.36 -47.95 3.82
N SER A 151 15.82 -47.20 2.87
CA SER A 151 16.13 -45.76 2.74
C SER A 151 15.70 -44.97 3.97
N THR A 152 14.50 -45.23 4.49
CA THR A 152 13.97 -44.61 5.73
C THR A 152 14.88 -44.91 6.92
N LYS A 153 15.37 -46.16 7.02
CA LYS A 153 16.30 -46.58 8.07
C LYS A 153 17.59 -45.76 8.04
N TYR A 154 18.14 -45.45 6.87
CA TYR A 154 19.36 -44.63 6.77
C TYR A 154 19.19 -43.24 7.40
N TYR A 155 18.06 -42.57 7.16
CA TYR A 155 17.77 -41.27 7.76
C TYR A 155 17.53 -41.38 9.28
N GLN A 156 16.81 -42.41 9.72
CA GLN A 156 16.56 -42.66 11.15
C GLN A 156 17.84 -43.02 11.92
N ASP A 157 18.71 -43.84 11.34
CA ASP A 157 20.02 -44.19 11.91
C ASP A 157 20.93 -42.94 12.03
N ALA A 158 20.76 -41.96 11.14
CA ALA A 158 21.42 -40.65 11.21
C ALA A 158 20.79 -39.71 12.26
N GLY A 159 19.72 -40.12 12.94
CA GLY A 159 19.09 -39.41 14.05
C GLY A 159 17.89 -38.53 13.67
N TYR A 160 17.39 -38.61 12.43
CA TYR A 160 16.26 -37.80 11.97
C TYR A 160 14.92 -38.54 12.09
N GLU A 161 13.86 -37.79 12.42
CA GLU A 161 12.49 -38.28 12.40
C GLU A 161 11.94 -38.25 10.97
N VAL A 162 11.60 -39.42 10.42
CA VAL A 162 10.84 -39.51 9.17
C VAL A 162 9.36 -39.57 9.51
N VAL A 163 8.59 -38.59 9.05
CA VAL A 163 7.16 -38.42 9.42
C VAL A 163 6.19 -38.83 8.32
N SER A 164 6.66 -38.90 7.07
CA SER A 164 5.81 -39.19 5.91
C SER A 164 6.62 -39.80 4.77
N VAL A 165 6.02 -40.74 4.03
CA VAL A 165 6.59 -41.32 2.80
C VAL A 165 5.57 -41.33 1.67
N ALA A 166 5.97 -40.87 0.48
CA ALA A 166 5.19 -40.93 -0.73
C ALA A 166 5.81 -41.96 -1.70
N PRO A 167 5.11 -43.08 -2.01
CA PRO A 167 5.60 -44.13 -2.90
C PRO A 167 6.10 -43.66 -4.28
N PHE A 168 5.48 -42.64 -4.89
CA PHE A 168 6.01 -41.96 -6.08
C PHE A 168 5.38 -40.59 -6.32
N ASN A 169 6.11 -39.72 -7.05
CA ASN A 169 5.73 -38.34 -7.37
C ASN A 169 4.86 -38.26 -8.65
N GLU A 170 3.96 -37.28 -8.76
CA GLU A 170 3.17 -36.93 -9.96
C GLU A 170 2.47 -38.11 -10.66
N PRO A 171 1.73 -38.95 -9.92
CA PRO A 171 1.22 -40.23 -10.42
C PRO A 171 0.26 -40.11 -11.61
N ASP A 172 -0.25 -38.92 -11.91
CA ASP A 172 -1.16 -38.59 -13.01
C ASP A 172 -0.44 -38.29 -14.34
N PHE A 173 0.79 -37.75 -14.35
CA PHE A 173 1.48 -37.26 -15.55
C PHE A 173 2.20 -38.35 -16.37
N GLY A 174 2.56 -39.49 -15.76
CA GLY A 174 2.90 -40.75 -16.47
C GLY A 174 4.25 -40.81 -17.21
N TRP A 175 5.03 -39.73 -17.26
CA TRP A 175 6.37 -39.75 -17.85
C TRP A 175 7.37 -40.47 -16.91
N ASN A 176 8.00 -41.55 -17.39
CA ASN A 176 9.01 -42.35 -16.68
C ASN A 176 8.63 -42.91 -15.30
N GLN A 177 7.35 -42.92 -14.91
CA GLN A 177 6.85 -43.52 -13.67
C GLN A 177 6.48 -44.98 -13.90
N TRP A 178 7.47 -45.84 -14.06
CA TRP A 178 7.26 -47.29 -14.14
C TRP A 178 7.00 -47.84 -12.74
N ILE A 179 5.86 -48.51 -12.54
CA ILE A 179 5.43 -49.02 -11.23
C ILE A 179 4.88 -50.44 -11.33
N PRO A 180 4.84 -51.23 -10.24
CA PRO A 180 4.33 -52.60 -10.18
C PRO A 180 3.07 -52.88 -11.05
N GLY A 181 3.27 -53.42 -12.27
CA GLY A 181 2.20 -53.82 -13.21
C GLY A 181 2.07 -53.02 -14.52
N SER A 182 3.11 -52.33 -14.98
CA SER A 182 3.10 -51.30 -16.04
C SER A 182 3.50 -51.72 -17.48
N GLN A 183 3.44 -53.02 -17.80
CA GLN A 183 4.25 -53.67 -18.84
C GLN A 183 4.11 -53.29 -20.34
N ASP A 184 3.39 -52.25 -20.79
CA ASP A 184 3.18 -52.06 -22.25
C ASP A 184 3.33 -50.64 -22.83
N GLY A 185 3.78 -49.64 -22.07
CA GLY A 185 3.96 -48.29 -22.61
C GLY A 185 2.63 -47.58 -22.95
N THR A 186 1.49 -48.15 -22.54
CA THR A 186 0.17 -47.52 -22.54
C THR A 186 -0.45 -47.60 -21.14
N LEU A 187 0.20 -46.98 -20.15
CA LEU A 187 -0.32 -46.94 -18.78
C LEU A 187 -1.67 -46.23 -18.73
N ASN A 188 -2.74 -46.96 -18.39
CA ASN A 188 -3.98 -46.32 -17.95
C ASN A 188 -3.93 -46.03 -16.43
N THR A 189 -4.61 -44.98 -15.99
CA THR A 189 -4.63 -44.50 -14.60
C THR A 189 -5.03 -45.57 -13.57
N VAL A 190 -5.78 -46.61 -13.97
CA VAL A 190 -6.22 -47.69 -13.06
C VAL A 190 -5.06 -48.57 -12.62
N GLN A 191 -4.18 -48.97 -13.55
CA GLN A 191 -3.00 -49.77 -13.21
C GLN A 191 -2.08 -49.01 -12.26
N ARG A 192 -1.93 -47.68 -12.48
CA ARG A 192 -1.07 -46.87 -11.63
C ARG A 192 -1.58 -46.78 -10.18
N LYS A 193 -2.89 -46.57 -10.01
CA LYS A 193 -3.58 -46.63 -8.71
C LYS A 193 -3.39 -47.98 -8.02
N ASN A 194 -3.52 -49.08 -8.77
CA ASN A 194 -3.33 -50.42 -8.21
C ASN A 194 -1.89 -50.69 -7.76
N GLY A 195 -0.89 -50.22 -8.51
CA GLY A 195 0.52 -50.32 -8.11
C GLY A 195 0.80 -49.54 -6.82
N PHE A 196 0.33 -48.29 -6.75
CA PHE A 196 0.43 -47.46 -5.54
C PHE A 196 -0.20 -48.16 -4.33
N ARG A 197 -1.43 -48.65 -4.48
CA ARG A 197 -2.16 -49.35 -3.43
C ARG A 197 -1.36 -50.53 -2.89
N LYS A 198 -0.81 -51.37 -3.77
CA LYS A 198 -0.02 -52.55 -3.36
C LYS A 198 1.22 -52.14 -2.56
N ILE A 199 1.92 -51.09 -2.97
CA ILE A 199 3.09 -50.59 -2.22
C ILE A 199 2.66 -50.12 -0.82
N ALA A 200 1.58 -49.34 -0.73
CA ALA A 200 1.03 -48.91 0.55
C ALA A 200 0.61 -50.09 1.45
N GLU A 201 -0.02 -51.12 0.88
CA GLU A 201 -0.38 -52.35 1.60
C GLU A 201 0.85 -53.12 2.10
N GLU A 202 1.95 -53.14 1.36
CA GLU A 202 3.21 -53.74 1.83
C GLU A 202 3.87 -52.90 2.93
N LEU A 203 3.86 -51.56 2.83
CA LEU A 203 4.38 -50.67 3.88
C LEU A 203 3.63 -50.85 5.21
N HIS A 204 2.29 -50.99 5.18
CA HIS A 204 1.47 -51.25 6.37
C HIS A 204 1.77 -52.60 7.06
N LYS A 205 2.46 -53.52 6.41
CA LYS A 205 2.91 -54.78 7.05
C LYS A 205 4.19 -54.60 7.87
N ASN A 206 4.90 -53.50 7.68
CA ASN A 206 6.17 -53.22 8.33
C ASN A 206 5.98 -52.27 9.53
N PRO A 207 6.26 -52.73 10.76
CA PRO A 207 6.06 -51.91 11.97
C PRO A 207 6.83 -50.58 12.01
N ARG A 208 7.85 -50.38 11.16
CA ARG A 208 8.52 -49.07 11.04
C ARG A 208 7.54 -47.98 10.61
N PHE A 209 6.53 -48.33 9.83
CA PHE A 209 5.57 -47.38 9.26
C PHE A 209 4.33 -47.16 10.13
N ASP A 210 4.21 -47.81 11.30
CA ASP A 210 3.08 -47.58 12.25
C ASP A 210 2.98 -46.11 12.71
N GLY A 211 4.10 -45.38 12.70
CA GLY A 211 4.19 -43.96 13.06
C GLY A 211 4.59 -43.02 11.92
N ILE A 212 4.68 -43.53 10.69
CA ILE A 212 5.10 -42.77 9.51
C ILE A 212 3.93 -42.73 8.54
N ARG A 213 3.43 -41.54 8.22
CA ARG A 213 2.26 -41.41 7.36
C ARG A 213 2.56 -41.93 5.96
N ILE A 214 1.68 -42.76 5.42
CA ILE A 214 1.71 -43.12 4.01
C ILE A 214 0.94 -42.05 3.24
N CYS A 215 1.71 -41.24 2.52
CA CYS A 215 1.23 -40.08 1.78
C CYS A 215 0.80 -40.46 0.37
N GLY A 216 -0.32 -39.90 -0.08
CA GLY A 216 -0.75 -39.97 -1.47
C GLY A 216 0.26 -39.33 -2.42
N GLY A 217 0.22 -39.72 -3.69
CA GLY A 217 1.06 -39.10 -4.70
C GLY A 217 0.64 -37.66 -4.97
N ASN A 218 1.61 -36.76 -5.03
CA ASN A 218 1.43 -35.36 -5.37
C ASN A 218 1.04 -35.21 -6.85
N THR A 219 -0.21 -34.89 -7.18
CA THR A 219 -0.65 -34.77 -8.59
C THR A 219 -0.21 -33.46 -9.24
N LEU A 220 0.16 -33.50 -10.53
CA LEU A 220 0.48 -32.31 -11.32
C LEU A 220 -0.77 -31.49 -11.68
N ASN A 221 -1.84 -32.17 -12.07
CA ASN A 221 -3.15 -31.56 -12.28
C ASN A 221 -4.02 -31.72 -11.02
N CYS A 222 -4.33 -30.62 -10.34
CA CYS A 222 -5.12 -30.65 -9.11
C CYS A 222 -6.57 -31.15 -9.31
N ASP A 223 -7.11 -31.15 -10.53
CA ASP A 223 -8.40 -31.78 -10.84
C ASP A 223 -8.35 -33.32 -10.68
N GLU A 224 -7.16 -33.92 -10.81
CA GLU A 224 -6.95 -35.36 -10.62
C GLU A 224 -6.66 -35.74 -9.15
N ALA A 225 -6.38 -34.76 -8.29
CA ALA A 225 -6.00 -34.98 -6.90
C ALA A 225 -7.06 -35.77 -6.11
N LEU A 226 -8.32 -35.31 -6.13
CA LEU A 226 -9.43 -35.99 -5.45
C LEU A 226 -9.75 -37.37 -6.07
N PRO A 227 -9.85 -37.54 -7.40
CA PRO A 227 -9.98 -38.86 -8.02
C PRO A 227 -8.88 -39.85 -7.63
N TRP A 228 -7.64 -39.38 -7.46
CA TRP A 228 -6.53 -40.20 -6.99
C TRP A 228 -6.67 -40.54 -5.51
N TYR A 229 -6.78 -39.53 -4.67
CA TYR A 229 -6.91 -39.68 -3.23
C TYR A 229 -8.10 -40.59 -2.87
N ASN A 230 -9.30 -40.33 -3.37
CA ASN A 230 -10.50 -41.14 -3.05
C ASN A 230 -10.36 -42.62 -3.45
N SER A 231 -9.59 -42.92 -4.49
CA SER A 231 -9.35 -44.30 -4.92
C SER A 231 -8.34 -45.05 -4.06
N LEU A 232 -7.53 -44.34 -3.28
CA LEU A 232 -6.45 -44.87 -2.46
C LEU A 232 -6.66 -44.64 -0.97
N LYS A 233 -7.62 -43.79 -0.58
CA LYS A 233 -7.67 -43.23 0.77
C LYS A 233 -7.70 -44.29 1.86
N GLU A 234 -8.36 -45.43 1.69
CA GLU A 234 -8.34 -46.50 2.70
C GLU A 234 -6.93 -47.03 3.05
N GLN A 235 -5.91 -46.75 2.23
CA GLN A 235 -4.51 -47.09 2.45
C GLN A 235 -3.61 -45.89 2.80
N LEU A 236 -4.14 -44.66 2.77
CA LEU A 236 -3.38 -43.42 2.97
C LEU A 236 -3.73 -42.76 4.30
N ASP A 237 -2.72 -42.21 4.97
CA ASP A 237 -2.85 -41.37 6.18
C ASP A 237 -2.82 -39.88 5.83
N GLU A 238 -2.31 -39.55 4.65
CA GLU A 238 -2.02 -38.20 4.21
C GLU A 238 -2.42 -38.01 2.73
N GLY A 239 -3.11 -36.92 2.41
CA GLY A 239 -3.42 -36.49 1.05
C GLY A 239 -2.45 -35.39 0.61
N ASN A 240 -2.04 -35.42 -0.65
CA ASN A 240 -1.07 -34.47 -1.19
C ASN A 240 -1.42 -34.00 -2.61
N THR A 241 -1.25 -32.71 -2.89
CA THR A 241 -1.37 -32.11 -4.22
C THR A 241 -0.63 -30.78 -4.28
N HIS A 242 -0.32 -30.31 -5.48
CA HIS A 242 0.08 -28.94 -5.76
C HIS A 242 -0.69 -28.41 -6.98
N GLN A 243 -0.34 -27.22 -7.46
CA GLN A 243 -1.00 -26.59 -8.60
C GLN A 243 -0.04 -26.25 -9.75
N LEU A 244 -0.12 -26.99 -10.86
CA LEU A 244 0.43 -26.60 -12.16
C LEU A 244 -0.59 -26.67 -13.30
N ALA A 245 -1.67 -27.42 -13.10
CA ALA A 245 -2.84 -27.50 -13.95
C ALA A 245 -4.11 -27.75 -13.10
N GLY A 246 -5.28 -27.55 -13.70
CA GLY A 246 -6.58 -27.83 -13.08
C GLY A 246 -7.33 -26.56 -12.67
N SER A 247 -8.38 -26.73 -11.87
CA SER A 247 -9.23 -25.64 -11.40
C SER A 247 -8.94 -25.24 -9.95
N PHE A 248 -9.13 -23.96 -9.66
CA PHE A 248 -8.96 -23.42 -8.30
C PHE A 248 -9.86 -24.16 -7.30
N ASP A 249 -11.09 -24.45 -7.72
CA ASP A 249 -12.08 -25.15 -6.90
C ASP A 249 -11.62 -26.56 -6.52
N SER A 250 -11.04 -27.32 -7.45
CA SER A 250 -10.49 -28.66 -7.14
C SER A 250 -9.34 -28.58 -6.15
N PHE A 251 -8.43 -27.62 -6.30
CA PHE A 251 -7.31 -27.42 -5.38
C PHE A 251 -7.79 -27.09 -3.95
N ALA A 252 -8.72 -26.14 -3.83
CA ALA A 252 -9.34 -25.79 -2.54
C ALA A 252 -10.10 -26.98 -1.93
N GLN A 253 -10.97 -27.62 -2.72
CA GLN A 253 -11.81 -28.73 -2.26
C GLN A 253 -10.99 -29.94 -1.79
N PHE A 254 -9.81 -30.16 -2.39
CA PHE A 254 -8.92 -31.24 -2.01
C PHE A 254 -8.56 -31.19 -0.52
N PHE A 255 -8.05 -30.05 -0.04
CA PHE A 255 -7.65 -29.90 1.36
C PHE A 255 -8.83 -30.08 2.30
N THR A 256 -9.98 -29.45 1.99
CA THR A 256 -11.18 -29.60 2.82
C THR A 256 -11.61 -31.06 2.94
N THR A 257 -11.63 -31.80 1.83
CA THR A 257 -12.03 -33.21 1.82
C THR A 257 -11.07 -34.09 2.62
N VAL A 258 -9.76 -33.89 2.47
CA VAL A 258 -8.74 -34.65 3.22
C VAL A 258 -8.89 -34.41 4.72
N ARG A 259 -9.18 -33.17 5.12
CA ARG A 259 -9.41 -32.80 6.52
C ARG A 259 -10.71 -33.38 7.07
N GLU A 260 -11.79 -33.38 6.29
CA GLU A 260 -13.08 -34.01 6.66
C GLU A 260 -12.96 -35.52 6.84
N ASP A 261 -12.11 -36.19 6.04
CA ASP A 261 -11.77 -37.60 6.20
C ASP A 261 -10.87 -37.88 7.43
N GLY A 262 -10.47 -36.85 8.18
CA GLY A 262 -9.65 -36.97 9.39
C GLY A 262 -8.15 -37.17 9.12
N LYS A 263 -7.68 -36.81 7.92
CA LYS A 263 -6.32 -37.09 7.45
C LYS A 263 -5.43 -35.87 7.40
N HIS A 264 -4.13 -36.12 7.21
CA HIS A 264 -3.14 -35.05 7.09
C HIS A 264 -3.16 -34.47 5.67
N ALA A 265 -3.23 -33.14 5.56
CA ALA A 265 -3.34 -32.46 4.26
C ALA A 265 -2.02 -31.74 3.91
N THR A 266 -1.42 -32.10 2.78
CA THR A 266 -0.09 -31.67 2.37
C THR A 266 -0.09 -31.07 0.96
N ALA A 267 0.82 -30.12 0.74
CA ALA A 267 1.25 -29.67 -0.57
C ALA A 267 2.78 -29.66 -0.57
N ASP A 268 3.40 -30.73 -1.08
CA ASP A 268 4.84 -30.93 -0.95
C ASP A 268 5.67 -30.35 -2.11
N GLU A 269 5.02 -29.66 -3.06
CA GLU A 269 5.62 -28.92 -4.17
C GLU A 269 4.92 -27.58 -4.42
N MET A 270 4.86 -26.71 -3.42
CA MET A 270 4.26 -25.38 -3.63
C MET A 270 5.17 -24.49 -4.47
N HIS A 271 4.58 -23.78 -5.44
CA HIS A 271 5.34 -22.94 -6.38
C HIS A 271 5.28 -21.45 -6.04
N ASN A 272 4.31 -21.00 -5.25
CA ASN A 272 4.08 -19.59 -4.94
C ASN A 272 3.27 -19.39 -3.65
N VAL A 273 3.29 -18.17 -3.12
CA VAL A 273 2.49 -17.80 -1.95
C VAL A 273 0.97 -17.89 -2.17
N ALA A 274 0.49 -17.86 -3.42
CA ALA A 274 -0.95 -18.01 -3.71
C ALA A 274 -1.44 -19.41 -3.32
N GLU A 275 -0.73 -20.47 -3.74
CA GLU A 275 -1.00 -21.85 -3.33
C GLU A 275 -0.98 -22.00 -1.81
N ALA A 276 -0.03 -21.38 -1.13
CA ALA A 276 0.09 -21.45 0.33
C ALA A 276 -1.08 -20.75 1.04
N MET A 277 -1.47 -19.55 0.58
CA MET A 277 -2.63 -18.82 1.12
C MET A 277 -3.93 -19.60 0.90
N VAL A 278 -4.15 -20.11 -0.31
CA VAL A 278 -5.34 -20.90 -0.64
C VAL A 278 -5.35 -22.20 0.16
N GLY A 279 -4.25 -22.95 0.14
CA GLY A 279 -4.12 -24.19 0.90
C GLY A 279 -4.47 -23.99 2.37
N LEU A 280 -3.89 -22.98 3.04
CA LEU A 280 -4.18 -22.68 4.44
C LEU A 280 -5.65 -22.35 4.70
N GLU A 281 -6.28 -21.57 3.83
CA GLU A 281 -7.70 -21.21 3.97
C GLU A 281 -8.60 -22.47 3.92
N TYR A 282 -8.22 -23.48 3.13
CA TYR A 282 -8.99 -24.71 2.95
C TYR A 282 -8.49 -25.92 3.75
N GLY A 283 -7.48 -25.76 4.60
CA GLY A 283 -7.10 -26.74 5.62
C GLY A 283 -5.76 -27.46 5.41
N LEU A 284 -4.85 -26.93 4.60
CA LEU A 284 -3.46 -27.38 4.50
C LEU A 284 -2.80 -27.44 5.89
N GLN A 285 -2.01 -28.48 6.13
CA GLN A 285 -1.25 -28.68 7.36
C GLN A 285 0.26 -28.77 7.14
N THR A 286 0.71 -29.18 5.95
CA THR A 286 2.13 -29.18 5.60
C THR A 286 2.34 -28.61 4.20
N GLY A 287 3.10 -27.53 4.09
CA GLY A 287 3.49 -26.96 2.81
C GLY A 287 4.99 -26.99 2.63
N ILE A 288 5.47 -27.55 1.51
CA ILE A 288 6.90 -27.62 1.19
C ILE A 288 7.14 -26.84 -0.10
N TRP A 289 8.08 -25.90 -0.06
CA TRP A 289 8.44 -25.11 -1.22
C TRP A 289 9.28 -25.95 -2.19
N TRP A 290 8.81 -26.08 -3.43
CA TRP A 290 9.58 -26.74 -4.50
C TRP A 290 10.87 -25.94 -4.79
N GLY A 291 10.72 -24.63 -5.02
CA GLY A 291 11.84 -23.68 -5.09
C GLY A 291 12.16 -23.02 -3.74
N SER A 292 13.13 -22.10 -3.70
CA SER A 292 13.49 -21.47 -2.43
C SER A 292 12.37 -20.58 -1.93
N ALA A 293 12.19 -20.49 -0.61
CA ALA A 293 11.18 -19.61 -0.01
C ALA A 293 11.36 -18.13 -0.43
N GLU A 294 12.61 -17.68 -0.63
CA GLU A 294 12.92 -16.25 -0.88
C GLU A 294 12.25 -15.32 0.15
N TYR A 295 12.20 -14.01 -0.10
CA TYR A 295 11.73 -13.06 0.92
C TYR A 295 10.22 -13.16 1.14
N THR A 296 9.41 -13.07 0.09
CA THR A 296 7.94 -13.08 0.21
C THR A 296 7.41 -14.35 0.89
N ARG A 297 7.88 -15.54 0.49
CA ARG A 297 7.36 -16.79 1.07
C ARG A 297 7.96 -17.04 2.45
N GLY A 298 9.21 -16.64 2.69
CA GLY A 298 9.82 -16.69 4.02
C GLY A 298 9.06 -15.83 5.04
N GLU A 299 8.72 -14.60 4.68
CA GLU A 299 7.88 -13.72 5.50
C GLU A 299 6.47 -14.28 5.69
N PHE A 300 5.88 -14.89 4.64
CA PHE A 300 4.59 -15.55 4.76
C PHE A 300 4.62 -16.72 5.76
N CYS A 301 5.66 -17.56 5.73
CA CYS A 301 5.80 -18.66 6.69
C CYS A 301 5.75 -18.12 8.12
N LYS A 302 6.55 -17.09 8.43
CA LYS A 302 6.57 -16.44 9.75
C LYS A 302 5.21 -15.83 10.12
N ALA A 303 4.60 -15.09 9.20
CA ALA A 303 3.37 -14.36 9.44
C ALA A 303 2.16 -15.30 9.62
N SER A 304 2.12 -16.42 8.88
CA SER A 304 1.03 -17.39 8.91
C SER A 304 0.89 -18.15 10.23
N HIS A 305 1.91 -18.14 11.09
CA HIS A 305 1.83 -18.64 12.46
C HIS A 305 1.09 -17.67 13.42
N GLY A 306 0.80 -16.45 12.96
CA GLY A 306 0.05 -15.44 13.70
C GLY A 306 -1.43 -15.45 13.34
N GLU A 307 -1.97 -14.27 13.09
CA GLU A 307 -3.39 -14.04 12.85
C GLU A 307 -3.62 -13.50 11.43
N ARG A 308 -4.47 -14.18 10.65
CA ARG A 308 -4.96 -13.68 9.36
C ARG A 308 -6.03 -12.61 9.60
N LEU A 309 -5.73 -11.36 9.27
CA LEU A 309 -6.64 -10.23 9.40
C LEU A 309 -7.61 -10.11 8.22
N ALA A 310 -7.15 -10.47 7.02
CA ALA A 310 -7.98 -10.41 5.81
C ALA A 310 -7.52 -11.39 4.73
N TYR A 311 -8.44 -11.74 3.83
CA TYR A 311 -8.21 -12.65 2.71
C TYR A 311 -9.18 -12.36 1.57
N ALA A 312 -8.68 -12.39 0.34
CA ALA A 312 -9.50 -12.46 -0.85
C ALA A 312 -8.80 -13.30 -1.92
N GLU A 313 -9.60 -13.94 -2.76
CA GLU A 313 -9.16 -14.76 -3.88
C GLU A 313 -9.93 -14.39 -5.15
N HIS A 314 -9.31 -14.58 -6.31
CA HIS A 314 -9.94 -14.43 -7.62
C HIS A 314 -9.84 -15.75 -8.37
N ARG A 315 -10.75 -16.68 -8.08
CA ARG A 315 -10.70 -18.07 -8.59
C ARG A 315 -10.53 -18.18 -10.10
N PRO A 316 -11.27 -17.43 -10.96
CA PRO A 316 -11.09 -17.51 -12.40
C PRO A 316 -9.69 -17.08 -12.91
N ASN A 317 -8.97 -16.27 -12.13
CA ASN A 317 -7.68 -15.71 -12.50
C ASN A 317 -6.52 -16.37 -11.75
N TRP A 318 -6.79 -17.35 -10.87
CA TRP A 318 -5.76 -18.06 -10.11
C TRP A 318 -4.82 -17.12 -9.33
N THR A 319 -5.40 -16.15 -8.63
CA THR A 319 -4.67 -15.23 -7.74
C THR A 319 -5.32 -15.18 -6.36
N ALA A 320 -4.53 -14.82 -5.34
CA ALA A 320 -5.01 -14.61 -3.98
C ALA A 320 -4.17 -13.53 -3.27
N ALA A 321 -4.78 -12.91 -2.26
CA ALA A 321 -4.16 -11.91 -1.41
C ALA A 321 -4.64 -12.03 0.03
N SER A 322 -3.80 -11.63 0.99
CA SER A 322 -4.12 -11.68 2.42
C SER A 322 -3.39 -10.60 3.21
N VAL A 323 -3.88 -10.34 4.43
CA VAL A 323 -3.17 -9.53 5.43
C VAL A 323 -3.00 -10.37 6.69
N TYR A 324 -1.78 -10.41 7.22
CA TYR A 324 -1.46 -11.12 8.45
C TYR A 324 -0.83 -10.20 9.48
N ARG A 325 -1.13 -10.46 10.75
CA ARG A 325 -0.35 -10.01 11.90
C ARG A 325 0.49 -11.20 12.38
N ALA A 326 1.80 -11.12 12.20
CA ALA A 326 2.74 -12.12 12.64
C ALA A 326 2.80 -12.23 14.19
N PRO A 327 3.34 -13.33 14.75
CA PRO A 327 3.46 -13.50 16.20
C PRO A 327 4.26 -12.40 16.92
N ASP A 328 5.17 -11.72 16.22
CA ASP A 328 5.95 -10.58 16.73
C ASP A 328 5.20 -9.24 16.64
N GLY A 329 3.97 -9.23 16.10
CA GLY A 329 3.13 -8.06 15.92
C GLY A 329 3.27 -7.36 14.56
N LYS A 330 4.22 -7.78 13.71
CA LYS A 330 4.41 -7.21 12.38
C LYS A 330 3.18 -7.45 11.51
N VAL A 331 2.70 -6.42 10.80
CA VAL A 331 1.57 -6.54 9.88
C VAL A 331 2.04 -6.45 8.44
N GLN A 332 1.65 -7.42 7.62
CA GLN A 332 2.05 -7.52 6.21
C GLN A 332 0.89 -7.93 5.32
N ALA A 333 0.83 -7.33 4.14
CA ALA A 333 -0.01 -7.76 3.04
C ALA A 333 0.80 -8.68 2.10
N PHE A 334 0.17 -9.77 1.65
CA PHE A 334 0.74 -10.72 0.70
C PHE A 334 -0.15 -10.82 -0.53
N GLY A 335 0.46 -10.97 -1.70
CA GLY A 335 -0.23 -11.24 -2.95
C GLY A 335 0.56 -12.25 -3.79
N GLY A 336 -0.16 -13.16 -4.45
CA GLY A 336 0.45 -14.20 -5.26
C GLY A 336 -0.41 -14.64 -6.43
N THR A 337 0.25 -15.23 -7.42
CA THR A 337 -0.36 -15.75 -8.64
C THR A 337 0.08 -17.19 -8.91
N SER A 338 -0.77 -17.98 -9.55
CA SER A 338 -0.38 -19.27 -10.13
C SER A 338 0.76 -19.10 -11.14
N GLU A 339 1.72 -20.03 -11.10
CA GLU A 339 2.83 -20.07 -12.04
C GLU A 339 2.36 -20.19 -13.51
N ARG A 340 1.27 -20.90 -13.78
CA ARG A 340 0.90 -21.34 -15.15
C ARG A 340 -0.47 -20.90 -15.65
N GLN A 341 -1.36 -20.50 -14.75
CA GLN A 341 -2.76 -20.21 -15.08
C GLN A 341 -3.21 -18.81 -14.68
N ALA A 342 -2.32 -18.01 -14.08
CA ALA A 342 -2.66 -16.69 -13.61
C ALA A 342 -3.05 -15.73 -14.74
N VAL A 343 -4.02 -14.88 -14.44
CA VAL A 343 -4.39 -13.70 -15.22
C VAL A 343 -4.17 -12.47 -14.34
N THR A 344 -3.70 -11.37 -14.92
CA THR A 344 -3.45 -10.13 -14.15
C THR A 344 -4.69 -9.79 -13.32
N THR A 345 -4.47 -9.58 -12.02
CA THR A 345 -5.52 -9.25 -11.07
C THR A 345 -5.03 -8.15 -10.15
N THR A 346 -5.90 -7.22 -9.81
CA THR A 346 -5.63 -6.12 -8.87
C THR A 346 -6.39 -6.33 -7.56
N TYR A 347 -5.70 -6.12 -6.44
CA TYR A 347 -6.26 -6.21 -5.10
C TYR A 347 -6.13 -4.87 -4.37
N ARG A 348 -7.24 -4.32 -3.90
CA ARG A 348 -7.28 -3.14 -3.04
C ARG A 348 -7.23 -3.56 -1.58
N PHE A 349 -6.11 -3.31 -0.91
CA PHE A 349 -6.02 -3.43 0.53
C PHE A 349 -6.66 -2.20 1.16
N LEU A 350 -7.63 -2.38 2.07
CA LEU A 350 -8.36 -1.30 2.71
C LEU A 350 -8.25 -1.42 4.23
N SER A 351 -7.45 -0.55 4.84
CA SER A 351 -7.47 -0.36 6.29
C SER A 351 -8.80 0.28 6.67
N LYS A 352 -9.53 -0.33 7.60
CA LYS A 352 -10.86 0.14 8.05
C LYS A 352 -10.83 0.93 9.35
N GLU A 353 -9.71 0.98 10.07
CA GLU A 353 -9.60 1.71 11.36
C GLU A 353 -8.77 3.00 11.36
N ARG A 354 -7.54 2.97 10.83
CA ARG A 354 -6.63 4.14 10.76
C ARG A 354 -5.90 4.30 9.44
N ASP A 355 -5.32 5.48 9.22
CA ASP A 355 -4.31 5.66 8.18
C ASP A 355 -3.09 4.78 8.47
N VAL A 356 -2.50 4.21 7.42
CA VAL A 356 -1.30 3.37 7.48
C VAL A 356 -0.34 3.73 6.35
N PHE A 357 0.82 3.11 6.38
CA PHE A 357 1.81 3.17 5.31
C PHE A 357 2.05 1.78 4.72
N PHE A 358 1.89 1.67 3.40
CA PHE A 358 2.17 0.46 2.62
C PHE A 358 3.57 0.58 2.03
N ASP A 359 4.53 -0.12 2.62
CA ASP A 359 5.96 0.04 2.35
C ASP A 359 6.45 1.51 2.35
N GLY A 360 5.82 2.35 3.16
CA GLY A 360 6.15 3.78 3.28
C GLY A 360 5.27 4.71 2.45
N HIS A 361 4.44 4.19 1.53
CA HIS A 361 3.42 4.97 0.82
C HIS A 361 2.24 5.26 1.77
N GLY A 362 1.97 6.53 2.01
CA GLY A 362 0.94 7.00 2.94
C GLY A 362 1.32 8.32 3.63
N PRO A 363 0.58 8.76 4.65
CA PRO A 363 -0.50 8.02 5.32
C PRO A 363 -1.75 7.90 4.44
N GLN A 364 -2.28 6.68 4.30
CA GLN A 364 -3.47 6.40 3.49
C GLN A 364 -4.25 5.19 4.00
N ARG A 365 -5.50 5.06 3.55
CA ARG A 365 -6.41 3.96 3.93
C ARG A 365 -6.41 2.81 2.93
N GLU A 366 -6.08 3.10 1.68
CA GLU A 366 -6.10 2.12 0.59
C GLU A 366 -4.79 2.05 -0.19
N TYR A 367 -4.52 0.87 -0.74
CA TYR A 367 -3.39 0.59 -1.62
C TYR A 367 -3.78 -0.49 -2.61
N VAL A 368 -3.62 -0.22 -3.90
CA VAL A 368 -3.89 -1.22 -4.95
C VAL A 368 -2.60 -1.93 -5.36
N MET A 369 -2.60 -3.24 -5.19
CA MET A 369 -1.54 -4.14 -5.62
C MET A 369 -1.94 -4.81 -6.94
N GLU A 370 -1.15 -4.61 -8.00
CA GLU A 370 -1.29 -5.38 -9.24
C GLU A 370 -0.43 -6.65 -9.17
N LEU A 371 -1.06 -7.78 -9.46
CA LEU A 371 -0.40 -9.07 -9.58
C LEU A 371 -0.41 -9.49 -11.05
N PRO A 372 0.72 -9.38 -11.78
CA PRO A 372 0.75 -9.62 -13.21
C PRO A 372 0.57 -11.10 -13.55
N GLY A 373 -0.21 -11.37 -14.60
CA GLY A 373 -0.41 -12.71 -15.17
C GLY A 373 -0.49 -12.68 -16.69
N GLY A 374 -0.81 -13.84 -17.26
CA GLY A 374 -0.98 -14.04 -18.69
C GLY A 374 -2.32 -13.55 -19.22
N ALA A 375 -2.54 -13.69 -20.54
CA ALA A 375 -3.84 -13.44 -21.14
C ALA A 375 -4.89 -14.45 -20.62
N PRO A 376 -6.19 -14.07 -20.49
CA PRO A 376 -7.24 -14.99 -20.08
C PRO A 376 -7.24 -16.29 -20.89
N GLY A 377 -7.20 -17.44 -20.20
CA GLY A 377 -7.17 -18.76 -20.82
C GLY A 377 -5.85 -19.15 -21.50
N SER A 378 -4.78 -18.34 -21.38
CA SER A 378 -3.45 -18.74 -21.84
C SER A 378 -2.78 -19.69 -20.85
N TYR A 379 -1.93 -20.57 -21.35
CA TYR A 379 -1.07 -21.44 -20.55
C TYR A 379 0.39 -21.12 -20.88
N GLN A 380 1.21 -20.86 -19.86
CA GLN A 380 2.63 -20.51 -19.96
C GLN A 380 2.93 -19.30 -20.88
N ASN A 381 2.02 -18.33 -20.96
CA ASN A 381 2.19 -17.12 -21.76
C ASN A 381 1.90 -15.87 -20.92
N GLY A 382 2.96 -15.21 -20.47
CA GLY A 382 2.89 -14.00 -19.64
C GLY A 382 2.69 -14.27 -18.14
N GLN A 383 2.53 -15.52 -17.72
CA GLN A 383 2.55 -15.91 -16.31
C GLN A 383 3.99 -15.95 -15.79
N THR A 384 4.29 -15.14 -14.78
CA THR A 384 5.65 -14.97 -14.24
C THR A 384 5.80 -15.48 -12.81
N ASN A 385 4.80 -16.21 -12.30
CA ASN A 385 4.71 -16.64 -10.91
C ASN A 385 4.88 -15.46 -9.93
N ALA A 386 4.21 -14.35 -10.24
CA ALA A 386 4.37 -13.10 -9.54
C ALA A 386 3.87 -13.22 -8.09
N GLU A 387 4.68 -12.76 -7.15
CA GLU A 387 4.35 -12.70 -5.74
C GLU A 387 5.01 -11.49 -5.08
N THR A 388 4.39 -10.97 -4.03
CA THR A 388 4.96 -9.85 -3.27
C THR A 388 4.45 -9.82 -1.83
N VAL A 389 5.24 -9.22 -0.97
CA VAL A 389 4.90 -8.82 0.40
C VAL A 389 5.05 -7.31 0.52
N VAL A 390 4.13 -6.67 1.24
CA VAL A 390 4.13 -5.23 1.55
C VAL A 390 3.99 -5.07 3.05
N ASN A 391 4.87 -4.30 3.69
CA ASN A 391 4.75 -4.02 5.12
C ASN A 391 3.66 -2.95 5.34
N ILE A 392 2.79 -3.20 6.31
CA ILE A 392 1.76 -2.24 6.74
C ILE A 392 2.22 -1.67 8.09
N THR A 393 2.55 -0.39 8.11
CA THR A 393 3.18 0.26 9.26
C THR A 393 2.48 1.56 9.64
N TRP A 394 2.63 1.98 10.89
CA TRP A 394 2.15 3.24 11.44
C TRP A 394 2.99 3.58 12.68
N GLY A 395 2.81 4.77 13.26
CA GLY A 395 3.60 5.26 14.39
C GLY A 395 4.40 6.50 14.03
N ASP A 396 5.35 6.87 14.88
CA ASP A 396 6.12 8.12 14.80
C ASP A 396 7.44 8.00 14.03
N ASP A 397 7.81 6.77 13.66
CA ASP A 397 8.91 6.41 12.78
C ASP A 397 8.47 5.30 11.83
N VAL A 398 8.39 5.63 10.55
CA VAL A 398 7.97 4.73 9.48
C VAL A 398 8.95 4.87 8.32
N GLN A 399 9.25 3.77 7.63
CA GLN A 399 10.17 3.79 6.50
C GLN A 399 9.76 4.82 5.44
N PRO A 400 10.70 5.58 4.86
CA PRO A 400 10.44 6.39 3.68
C PRO A 400 10.36 5.52 2.42
N VAL A 401 9.63 6.00 1.41
CA VAL A 401 9.65 5.39 0.06
C VAL A 401 11.06 5.56 -0.54
N VAL A 402 11.62 4.47 -1.08
CA VAL A 402 12.94 4.46 -1.71
C VAL A 402 12.80 4.12 -3.19
N GLU A 403 12.64 5.16 -4.01
CA GLU A 403 12.56 5.03 -5.46
C GLU A 403 13.21 6.24 -6.14
N GLY A 404 14.13 5.97 -7.08
CA GLY A 404 14.79 6.98 -7.90
C GLY A 404 16.30 7.04 -7.72
N THR A 405 16.87 8.23 -7.79
CA THR A 405 18.34 8.41 -7.84
C THR A 405 18.90 8.92 -6.51
N TYR A 406 19.83 8.15 -5.93
CA TYR A 406 20.40 8.42 -4.61
C TYR A 406 21.94 8.38 -4.59
N THR A 407 22.50 8.90 -3.51
CA THR A 407 23.82 8.53 -3.00
C THR A 407 23.59 7.64 -1.76
N LEU A 408 24.34 6.54 -1.63
CA LEU A 408 24.17 5.58 -0.55
C LEU A 408 25.25 5.81 0.52
N PHE A 409 24.85 6.33 1.67
CA PHE A 409 25.75 6.72 2.76
C PHE A 409 25.81 5.65 3.85
N ASN A 410 27.01 5.17 4.16
CA ASN A 410 27.22 4.16 5.20
C ASN A 410 27.44 4.81 6.57
N LYS A 411 26.74 4.34 7.60
CA LYS A 411 26.82 4.89 8.96
C LYS A 411 28.19 4.66 9.60
N GLY A 412 28.73 3.44 9.46
CA GLY A 412 29.96 3.01 10.16
C GLY A 412 31.22 3.73 9.71
N ASN A 413 31.47 3.80 8.40
CA ASN A 413 32.68 4.44 7.87
C ASN A 413 32.49 5.88 7.40
N ARG A 414 31.25 6.40 7.42
CA ARG A 414 30.86 7.76 6.99
C ARG A 414 31.24 8.07 5.52
N LYS A 415 31.27 7.06 4.66
CA LYS A 415 31.55 7.17 3.22
C LYS A 415 30.33 6.81 2.38
N LEU A 416 30.41 7.14 1.10
CA LEU A 416 29.41 6.85 0.08
C LEU A 416 29.83 5.64 -0.75
N LEU A 417 28.87 4.84 -1.19
CA LEU A 417 29.07 3.81 -2.21
C LEU A 417 29.50 4.46 -3.53
N ASP A 418 30.58 3.96 -4.13
CA ASP A 418 31.23 4.57 -5.30
C ASP A 418 31.59 3.52 -6.37
N ASN A 419 31.19 3.78 -7.62
CA ASN A 419 31.72 3.12 -8.79
C ASN A 419 33.03 3.80 -9.23
N HIS A 420 34.13 3.50 -8.55
CA HIS A 420 35.41 4.12 -8.86
C HIS A 420 36.09 3.41 -10.04
N ASN A 421 35.95 3.96 -11.24
CA ASN A 421 36.54 3.44 -12.48
C ASN A 421 36.15 1.97 -12.76
N GLY A 422 34.89 1.59 -12.54
CA GLY A 422 34.38 0.25 -12.77
C GLY A 422 34.57 -0.72 -11.59
N SER A 423 35.11 -0.24 -10.45
CA SER A 423 35.30 -1.02 -9.23
C SER A 423 34.41 -0.50 -8.12
N LEU A 424 33.71 -1.41 -7.42
CA LEU A 424 32.88 -1.05 -6.27
C LEU A 424 33.77 -0.73 -5.07
N THR A 425 33.60 0.46 -4.50
CA THR A 425 34.33 0.89 -3.31
C THR A 425 33.50 1.85 -2.47
N THR A 426 34.09 2.42 -1.43
CA THR A 426 33.51 3.55 -0.69
C THR A 426 34.44 4.76 -0.74
N SER A 427 33.88 5.94 -0.98
CA SER A 427 34.64 7.19 -1.04
C SER A 427 33.92 8.37 -0.41
N THR A 428 34.62 9.49 -0.25
CA THR A 428 34.08 10.71 0.33
C THR A 428 33.24 11.48 -0.69
N TYR A 429 32.22 12.20 -0.21
CA TYR A 429 31.40 13.08 -1.04
C TYR A 429 32.22 14.06 -1.88
N SER A 430 31.83 14.21 -3.14
CA SER A 430 32.31 15.22 -4.06
C SER A 430 31.15 15.71 -4.92
N THR A 431 30.94 17.03 -4.95
CA THR A 431 29.81 17.65 -5.65
C THR A 431 29.83 17.28 -7.13
N GLY A 432 28.69 16.79 -7.65
CA GLY A 432 28.53 16.44 -9.05
C GLY A 432 29.24 15.15 -9.50
N LYS A 433 29.92 14.43 -8.59
CA LYS A 433 30.60 13.17 -8.93
C LYS A 433 29.57 12.08 -9.24
N LYS A 434 29.39 11.79 -10.53
CA LYS A 434 28.38 10.83 -11.04
C LYS A 434 28.59 9.40 -10.56
N SER A 435 29.82 8.98 -10.26
CA SER A 435 30.10 7.63 -9.78
C SER A 435 29.55 7.32 -8.38
N LEU A 436 29.12 8.34 -7.63
CA LEU A 436 28.43 8.21 -6.35
C LEU A 436 26.92 8.07 -6.48
N GLN A 437 26.37 8.18 -7.69
CA GLN A 437 24.94 8.20 -7.95
C GLN A 437 24.46 6.82 -8.40
N TRP A 438 23.34 6.40 -7.83
CA TRP A 438 22.76 5.07 -8.02
C TRP A 438 21.28 5.20 -8.31
N TYR A 439 20.80 4.50 -9.35
CA TYR A 439 19.38 4.25 -9.54
C TYR A 439 18.99 3.13 -8.56
N VAL A 440 18.02 3.40 -7.70
CA VAL A 440 17.45 2.44 -6.74
C VAL A 440 15.97 2.35 -7.08
N ASN A 441 15.61 1.32 -7.83
CA ASN A 441 14.26 1.15 -8.36
C ASN A 441 13.72 -0.22 -7.95
N PRO A 442 12.41 -0.34 -7.70
CA PRO A 442 11.75 -1.63 -7.55
C PRO A 442 12.07 -2.57 -8.73
N VAL A 443 12.15 -3.86 -8.44
CA VAL A 443 12.23 -4.91 -9.44
C VAL A 443 10.92 -4.95 -10.24
N ASP A 444 11.05 -5.05 -11.56
CA ASP A 444 9.92 -5.25 -12.47
C ASP A 444 9.11 -6.50 -12.05
N ALA A 445 7.80 -6.34 -11.84
CA ALA A 445 6.92 -7.41 -11.39
C ALA A 445 6.84 -8.60 -12.37
N ARG A 446 7.39 -8.49 -13.59
CA ARG A 446 7.39 -9.53 -14.62
C ARG A 446 8.72 -10.25 -14.85
N ILE A 447 9.76 -10.00 -14.05
CA ILE A 447 11.07 -10.66 -14.26
C ILE A 447 11.25 -11.98 -13.51
N GLY A 448 10.17 -12.55 -12.95
CA GLY A 448 10.12 -13.92 -12.42
C GLY A 448 10.13 -14.01 -10.89
N GLY A 449 9.06 -14.57 -10.34
CA GLY A 449 8.88 -14.84 -8.91
C GLY A 449 8.56 -13.59 -8.09
N ALA A 450 9.14 -13.51 -6.89
CA ALA A 450 8.94 -12.41 -5.97
C ALA A 450 9.50 -11.07 -6.49
N PHE A 451 8.71 -9.99 -6.39
CA PHE A 451 9.09 -8.64 -6.82
C PHE A 451 9.17 -7.61 -5.68
N SER A 452 9.22 -8.06 -4.43
CA SER A 452 9.47 -7.22 -3.23
C SER A 452 10.93 -6.76 -3.08
N TYR A 453 11.62 -6.55 -4.20
CA TYR A 453 13.05 -6.28 -4.27
C TYR A 453 13.34 -5.00 -5.05
N HIS A 454 14.57 -4.54 -4.95
CA HIS A 454 15.11 -3.39 -5.66
C HIS A 454 16.35 -3.80 -6.45
N GLN A 455 16.56 -3.12 -7.58
CA GLN A 455 17.83 -3.10 -8.28
C GLN A 455 18.59 -1.83 -7.91
N ILE A 456 19.89 -1.95 -7.66
CA ILE A 456 20.78 -0.82 -7.38
C ILE A 456 21.81 -0.73 -8.51
N LEU A 457 21.63 0.24 -9.41
CA LEU A 457 22.43 0.39 -10.63
C LEU A 457 23.28 1.64 -10.59
N SER A 458 24.53 1.54 -11.05
CA SER A 458 25.41 2.69 -11.21
C SER A 458 24.93 3.60 -12.35
N VAL A 459 24.76 4.89 -12.06
CA VAL A 459 24.36 5.89 -13.07
C VAL A 459 25.41 6.05 -14.19
N THR A 460 26.68 5.69 -13.94
CA THR A 460 27.77 5.86 -14.91
C THR A 460 27.97 4.69 -15.86
N SER A 461 27.57 3.48 -15.48
CA SER A 461 27.80 2.27 -16.30
C SER A 461 26.59 1.38 -16.50
N ASN A 462 25.46 1.64 -15.83
CA ASN A 462 24.29 0.77 -15.75
C ASN A 462 24.59 -0.66 -15.23
N GLN A 463 25.78 -0.89 -14.68
CA GLN A 463 26.10 -2.10 -13.93
C GLN A 463 25.42 -2.08 -12.57
N THR A 464 25.11 -3.26 -12.03
CA THR A 464 24.41 -3.42 -10.77
C THR A 464 25.31 -4.01 -9.68
N LEU A 465 24.91 -3.86 -8.42
CA LEU A 465 25.54 -4.55 -7.31
C LEU A 465 25.28 -6.05 -7.45
N ASP A 466 26.34 -6.84 -7.41
CA ASP A 466 26.31 -8.28 -7.65
C ASP A 466 27.09 -9.01 -6.55
N VAL A 467 26.47 -10.07 -5.98
CA VAL A 467 27.17 -11.00 -5.08
C VAL A 467 28.08 -11.92 -5.90
N LEU A 468 29.39 -11.72 -5.77
CA LEU A 468 30.39 -12.43 -6.57
C LEU A 468 30.20 -13.95 -6.48
N ASN A 469 30.11 -14.58 -7.66
CA ASN A 469 29.97 -16.03 -7.84
C ASN A 469 28.73 -16.62 -7.14
N TRP A 470 27.67 -15.83 -6.93
CA TRP A 470 26.44 -16.32 -6.27
C TRP A 470 26.75 -16.93 -4.89
N SER A 471 27.72 -16.35 -4.19
CA SER A 471 28.13 -16.88 -2.90
C SER A 471 27.01 -16.75 -1.86
N MET A 472 26.84 -17.80 -1.06
CA MET A 472 25.96 -17.85 0.10
C MET A 472 26.71 -17.59 1.41
N ASP A 473 28.01 -17.27 1.35
CA ASP A 473 28.89 -17.20 2.51
C ASP A 473 29.15 -15.75 2.98
N GLU A 474 29.34 -15.60 4.29
CA GLU A 474 29.81 -14.36 4.91
C GLU A 474 31.17 -13.94 4.32
N GLY A 475 31.38 -12.64 4.14
CA GLY A 475 32.63 -12.08 3.63
C GLY A 475 32.78 -12.09 2.11
N ALA A 476 31.81 -12.64 1.36
CA ALA A 476 31.85 -12.60 -0.10
C ALA A 476 31.81 -11.14 -0.60
N GLU A 477 32.64 -10.84 -1.61
CA GLU A 477 32.77 -9.51 -2.18
C GLU A 477 31.54 -9.13 -3.01
N ILE A 478 31.09 -7.88 -2.87
CA ILE A 478 30.10 -7.29 -3.76
C ILE A 478 30.84 -6.56 -4.87
N ILE A 479 30.50 -6.87 -6.11
CA ILE A 479 31.14 -6.31 -7.30
C ILE A 479 30.14 -5.50 -8.13
N LEU A 480 30.65 -4.88 -9.19
CA LEU A 480 29.82 -4.32 -10.26
C LEU A 480 29.80 -5.27 -11.45
N TYR A 481 28.61 -5.68 -11.86
CA TYR A 481 28.43 -6.58 -12.98
C TYR A 481 27.34 -6.10 -13.93
N GLN A 482 27.32 -6.65 -15.14
CA GLN A 482 26.25 -6.38 -16.10
C GLN A 482 24.92 -6.81 -15.48
N ASN A 483 23.88 -5.95 -15.53
CA ASN A 483 22.55 -6.28 -15.02
C ASN A 483 21.93 -7.42 -15.84
N ASN A 484 22.03 -8.65 -15.35
CA ASN A 484 21.40 -9.84 -15.91
C ASN A 484 20.05 -10.12 -15.27
N LYS A 485 19.65 -9.29 -14.28
CA LYS A 485 18.44 -9.44 -13.48
C LYS A 485 18.46 -10.71 -12.61
N GLY A 486 19.65 -11.23 -12.30
CA GLY A 486 19.82 -12.44 -11.48
C GLY A 486 19.47 -12.24 -10.01
N THR A 487 19.18 -13.31 -9.26
CA THR A 487 18.85 -13.18 -7.83
C THR A 487 20.02 -12.64 -6.99
N ASN A 488 21.26 -12.82 -7.45
CA ASN A 488 22.47 -12.28 -6.83
C ASN A 488 22.66 -10.77 -7.09
N GLU A 489 21.79 -10.14 -7.89
CA GLU A 489 21.83 -8.73 -8.28
C GLU A 489 20.65 -7.92 -7.69
N GLN A 490 19.79 -8.56 -6.88
CA GLN A 490 18.56 -7.98 -6.35
C GLN A 490 18.57 -7.91 -4.82
N TRP A 491 17.93 -6.88 -4.27
CA TRP A 491 18.09 -6.50 -2.86
C TRP A 491 16.75 -6.13 -2.23
N TYR A 492 16.44 -6.62 -1.04
CA TYR A 492 15.35 -6.08 -0.23
C TYR A 492 15.89 -5.08 0.80
N LEU A 493 15.07 -4.10 1.14
CA LEU A 493 15.43 -3.01 2.03
C LEU A 493 14.75 -3.26 3.38
N GLU A 494 15.53 -3.61 4.40
CA GLU A 494 15.03 -3.78 5.77
C GLU A 494 15.20 -2.46 6.52
N TYR A 495 14.09 -1.85 6.94
CA TYR A 495 14.13 -0.60 7.69
C TYR A 495 14.67 -0.83 9.11
N ALA A 496 15.64 -0.01 9.51
CA ALA A 496 16.32 -0.11 10.80
C ALA A 496 16.08 1.12 11.70
N GLY A 497 15.05 1.92 11.38
CA GLY A 497 14.69 3.14 12.11
C GLY A 497 15.51 4.37 11.69
N ASP A 498 14.97 5.56 11.95
CA ASP A 498 15.62 6.87 11.74
C ASP A 498 16.23 7.07 10.33
N GLY A 499 15.52 6.58 9.30
CA GLY A 499 15.93 6.68 7.90
C GLY A 499 17.11 5.77 7.52
N TRP A 500 17.50 4.81 8.37
CA TRP A 500 18.52 3.81 8.08
C TRP A 500 17.91 2.52 7.57
N PHE A 501 18.63 1.86 6.68
CA PHE A 501 18.26 0.58 6.10
C PHE A 501 19.42 -0.40 6.16
N ARG A 502 19.10 -1.68 6.32
CA ARG A 502 19.98 -2.78 5.92
C ARG A 502 19.58 -3.22 4.52
N ILE A 503 20.54 -3.26 3.60
CA ILE A 503 20.33 -3.69 2.21
C ILE A 503 20.68 -5.17 2.17
N ARG A 504 19.71 -6.04 1.88
CA ARG A 504 19.86 -7.50 2.03
C ARG A 504 19.67 -8.24 0.71
N SER A 505 20.52 -9.23 0.45
CA SER A 505 20.54 -9.95 -0.84
C SER A 505 19.33 -10.86 -1.01
N ARG A 506 18.69 -10.85 -2.19
CA ARG A 506 17.68 -11.86 -2.60
C ARG A 506 18.28 -13.27 -2.68
N HIS A 507 19.57 -13.37 -2.99
CA HIS A 507 20.23 -14.67 -3.12
C HIS A 507 20.52 -15.30 -1.76
N SER A 508 21.17 -14.55 -0.84
CA SER A 508 21.72 -15.10 0.40
C SER A 508 21.03 -14.66 1.69
N SER A 509 20.12 -13.67 1.64
CA SER A 509 19.57 -12.97 2.80
C SER A 509 20.61 -12.19 3.64
N LEU A 510 21.89 -12.18 3.26
CA LEU A 510 22.96 -11.48 3.97
C LEU A 510 22.93 -9.96 3.71
N CYS A 511 23.45 -9.19 4.66
CA CYS A 511 23.48 -7.73 4.64
C CYS A 511 24.69 -7.18 3.87
N LEU A 512 24.46 -6.14 3.08
CA LEU A 512 25.51 -5.31 2.49
C LEU A 512 26.30 -4.61 3.61
N LYS A 513 27.62 -4.82 3.65
CA LYS A 513 28.49 -4.29 4.70
C LYS A 513 29.71 -3.57 4.12
N ALA A 514 29.96 -2.38 4.62
CA ALA A 514 31.21 -1.68 4.35
C ALA A 514 32.37 -2.32 5.13
N SER A 515 33.44 -2.73 4.44
CA SER A 515 34.62 -3.36 5.04
C SER A 515 35.90 -2.73 4.50
N GLY A 516 36.48 -1.80 5.26
CA GLY A 516 37.60 -0.98 4.79
C GLY A 516 37.22 -0.13 3.56
N ASN A 517 37.86 -0.37 2.42
CA ASN A 517 37.51 0.24 1.14
C ASN A 517 36.67 -0.70 0.24
N LYS A 518 36.38 -1.93 0.67
CA LYS A 518 35.56 -2.89 -0.05
C LYS A 518 34.12 -2.88 0.49
N VAL A 519 33.24 -3.53 -0.26
CA VAL A 519 31.88 -3.86 0.16
C VAL A 519 31.73 -5.37 0.07
N ILE A 520 31.18 -5.98 1.11
CA ILE A 520 30.97 -7.43 1.23
C ILE A 520 29.53 -7.70 1.65
N GLN A 521 29.09 -8.96 1.59
CA GLN A 521 27.93 -9.42 2.34
C GLN A 521 28.36 -10.05 3.67
N ASP A 522 27.53 -9.91 4.69
CA ASP A 522 27.78 -10.48 6.01
C ASP A 522 26.44 -10.77 6.73
N LYS A 523 26.44 -11.64 7.73
CA LYS A 523 25.22 -11.95 8.50
C LYS A 523 24.67 -10.71 9.19
N LEU A 524 23.35 -10.67 9.41
CA LEU A 524 22.73 -9.59 10.16
C LEU A 524 23.41 -9.42 11.53
N ASP A 525 23.92 -8.22 11.78
CA ASP A 525 24.39 -7.78 13.09
C ASP A 525 23.68 -6.47 13.40
N GLU A 526 22.70 -6.53 14.32
CA GLU A 526 21.87 -5.38 14.65
C GLU A 526 22.68 -4.20 15.21
N THR A 527 23.86 -4.46 15.76
CA THR A 527 24.75 -3.47 16.37
C THR A 527 25.76 -2.89 15.38
N ALA A 528 25.90 -3.47 14.18
CA ALA A 528 26.92 -3.09 13.22
C ALA A 528 26.49 -1.88 12.38
N ASP A 529 26.93 -0.67 12.78
CA ASP A 529 26.78 0.55 11.97
C ASP A 529 27.38 0.40 10.54
N SER A 530 28.32 -0.52 10.33
CA SER A 530 28.85 -0.85 8.99
C SER A 530 27.84 -1.48 8.03
N GLN A 531 26.69 -1.97 8.52
CA GLN A 531 25.58 -2.53 7.73
C GLN A 531 24.43 -1.54 7.53
N LEU A 532 24.50 -0.37 8.16
CA LEU A 532 23.45 0.65 8.04
C LEU A 532 23.77 1.63 6.91
N TRP A 533 22.83 1.73 5.98
CA TRP A 533 22.88 2.57 4.80
C TRP A 533 21.72 3.55 4.78
N ARG A 534 21.97 4.77 4.31
CA ARG A 534 20.96 5.80 4.15
C ARG A 534 20.93 6.27 2.70
N PHE A 535 19.73 6.35 2.15
CA PHE A 535 19.48 6.83 0.79
C PHE A 535 19.31 8.35 0.82
N ILE A 536 20.29 9.08 0.29
CA ILE A 536 20.30 10.55 0.29
C ILE A 536 20.15 11.04 -1.14
N ARG A 537 19.18 11.94 -1.39
CA ARG A 537 18.94 12.51 -2.73
C ARG A 537 20.23 13.12 -3.30
N THR A 538 20.43 12.97 -4.60
CA THR A 538 21.65 13.50 -5.25
C THR A 538 21.78 15.01 -5.09
N GLY A 539 23.02 15.51 -5.08
CA GLY A 539 23.31 16.94 -4.90
C GLY A 539 23.39 17.39 -3.44
N VAL A 540 22.91 16.58 -2.50
CA VAL A 540 23.06 16.83 -1.06
C VAL A 540 24.40 16.28 -0.58
N ARG A 541 25.15 17.07 0.19
CA ARG A 541 26.33 16.57 0.91
C ARG A 541 25.88 15.84 2.18
N PRO A 542 26.09 14.51 2.30
CA PRO A 542 25.71 13.76 3.49
C PRO A 542 26.38 14.31 4.74
N ARG A 543 25.58 14.48 5.80
CA ARG A 543 26.05 14.77 7.15
C ARG A 543 25.25 13.94 8.14
N VAL A 544 25.90 13.50 9.21
CA VAL A 544 25.21 12.97 10.38
C VAL A 544 25.44 13.96 11.50
N ARG A 545 24.36 14.54 12.00
CA ARG A 545 24.34 15.56 13.04
C ARG A 545 23.00 15.53 13.73
N ASP A 546 22.98 16.03 14.95
CA ASP A 546 21.75 16.31 15.64
C ASP A 546 21.08 17.55 15.03
N ILE A 547 19.76 17.55 15.05
CA ILE A 547 18.92 18.67 14.62
C ILE A 547 18.00 19.02 15.77
N ASP A 548 17.85 20.32 16.02
CA ASP A 548 16.93 20.82 17.04
C ASP A 548 15.47 20.61 16.62
N ALA A 549 14.63 20.30 17.61
CA ALA A 549 13.20 20.19 17.40
C ALA A 549 12.60 21.55 16.97
N PRO A 550 11.55 21.56 16.13
CA PRO A 550 10.79 22.77 15.83
C PRO A 550 10.31 23.47 17.11
N THR A 551 10.35 24.81 17.11
CA THR A 551 9.83 25.65 18.19
C THR A 551 8.54 26.35 17.77
N GLY A 552 7.84 26.95 18.74
CA GLY A 552 6.68 27.78 18.45
C GLY A 552 5.46 27.03 17.91
N VAL A 553 5.39 25.71 18.10
CA VAL A 553 4.29 24.87 17.62
C VAL A 553 2.97 25.29 18.28
N LYS A 554 1.96 25.57 17.46
CA LYS A 554 0.61 25.95 17.87
C LYS A 554 -0.41 25.15 17.09
N ALA A 555 -1.53 24.87 17.74
CA ALA A 555 -2.72 24.27 17.14
C ALA A 555 -3.92 25.21 17.35
N GLU A 556 -4.64 25.51 16.28
CA GLU A 556 -5.80 26.39 16.27
C GLU A 556 -6.97 25.64 15.63
N SER A 557 -8.10 25.56 16.35
CA SER A 557 -9.32 24.95 15.81
C SER A 557 -9.90 25.82 14.69
N ARG A 558 -10.45 25.17 13.66
CA ARG A 558 -11.29 25.75 12.61
C ARG A 558 -12.59 24.96 12.52
N ALA A 559 -13.52 25.43 11.71
CA ALA A 559 -14.73 24.69 11.35
C ALA A 559 -14.34 23.41 10.59
N SER A 560 -14.49 22.24 11.23
CA SER A 560 -14.17 20.91 10.69
C SER A 560 -12.68 20.62 10.36
N SER A 561 -11.72 21.33 10.95
CA SER A 561 -10.26 21.05 10.83
C SER A 561 -9.41 21.69 11.94
N VAL A 562 -8.10 21.36 12.00
CA VAL A 562 -7.12 22.01 12.89
C VAL A 562 -5.97 22.61 12.08
N LEU A 563 -5.65 23.90 12.28
CA LEU A 563 -4.46 24.54 11.75
C LEU A 563 -3.27 24.38 12.72
N LEU A 564 -2.17 23.87 12.21
CA LEU A 564 -0.87 23.85 12.86
C LEU A 564 0.06 24.90 12.27
N THR A 565 0.83 25.57 13.13
CA THR A 565 1.92 26.48 12.73
C THR A 565 3.13 26.31 13.63
N TRP A 566 4.33 26.56 13.11
CA TRP A 566 5.59 26.50 13.87
C TRP A 566 6.65 27.44 13.29
N ASP A 567 7.75 27.63 14.03
CA ASP A 567 8.90 28.40 13.56
C ASP A 567 9.76 27.57 12.60
N LYS A 568 10.36 28.22 11.60
CA LYS A 568 11.29 27.56 10.69
C LYS A 568 12.54 27.06 11.43
N ALA A 569 12.84 25.77 11.30
CA ALA A 569 14.02 25.16 11.90
C ALA A 569 15.33 25.61 11.22
N ASP A 570 16.42 25.69 12.00
CA ASP A 570 17.77 25.95 11.50
C ASP A 570 18.40 24.68 10.91
N ALA A 571 17.95 24.31 9.72
CA ALA A 571 18.47 23.19 8.95
C ALA A 571 18.54 23.53 7.46
N THR A 572 19.34 22.75 6.72
CA THR A 572 19.44 22.89 5.26
C THR A 572 18.23 22.23 4.61
N ASP A 573 17.46 23.04 3.87
CA ASP A 573 16.23 22.65 3.17
C ASP A 573 15.32 21.77 4.05
N PRO A 574 14.87 22.29 5.21
CA PRO A 574 14.11 21.50 6.17
C PRO A 574 12.75 21.14 5.59
N THR A 575 12.35 19.89 5.81
CA THR A 575 10.96 19.46 5.73
C THR A 575 10.50 19.02 7.11
N TYR A 576 9.20 18.87 7.30
CA TYR A 576 8.62 18.53 8.59
C TYR A 576 7.77 17.26 8.50
N THR A 577 7.83 16.49 9.60
CA THR A 577 6.93 15.37 9.87
C THR A 577 5.95 15.82 10.95
N VAL A 578 4.66 15.80 10.63
CA VAL A 578 3.58 16.18 11.54
C VAL A 578 3.03 14.92 12.19
N LEU A 579 2.98 14.94 13.51
CA LEU A 579 2.58 13.82 14.35
C LEU A 579 1.32 14.19 15.12
N ARG A 580 0.38 13.25 15.23
CA ARG A 580 -0.88 13.39 15.97
C ARG A 580 -1.05 12.27 16.98
N SER A 581 -1.78 12.55 18.05
CA SER A 581 -2.22 11.56 19.01
C SER A 581 -3.61 11.93 19.54
N ASP A 582 -4.44 10.92 19.79
CA ASP A 582 -5.70 11.05 20.53
C ASP A 582 -5.45 11.14 22.04
N ASN A 583 -4.36 10.50 22.50
CA ASN A 583 -3.91 10.49 23.88
C ASN A 583 -2.37 10.36 23.90
N PRO A 584 -1.62 11.40 24.32
CA PRO A 584 -0.15 11.39 24.27
C PRO A 584 0.52 10.24 25.02
N GLU A 585 -0.19 9.62 25.98
CA GLU A 585 0.30 8.45 26.72
C GLU A 585 0.38 7.18 25.85
N ASP A 586 -0.44 7.11 24.79
CA ASP A 586 -0.51 5.97 23.86
C ASP A 586 0.47 6.12 22.68
N GLY A 587 1.21 7.23 22.61
CA GLY A 587 2.16 7.55 21.54
C GLY A 587 1.57 8.42 20.43
N TYR A 588 2.40 8.75 19.45
CA TYR A 588 2.03 9.59 18.30
C TYR A 588 2.16 8.81 16.99
N GLU A 589 1.37 9.21 15.99
CA GLU A 589 1.43 8.68 14.64
C GLU A 589 1.63 9.79 13.61
N ILE A 590 2.31 9.45 12.51
CA ILE A 590 2.55 10.36 11.40
C ILE A 590 1.24 10.59 10.62
N ILE A 591 0.81 11.86 10.56
CA ILE A 591 -0.30 12.30 9.71
C ILE A 591 0.16 13.07 8.46
N ALA A 592 1.43 13.50 8.43
CA ALA A 592 2.06 14.02 7.21
C ALA A 592 3.59 13.95 7.28
N ARG A 593 4.22 13.78 6.10
CA ARG A 593 5.67 13.87 5.89
C ARG A 593 5.99 14.79 4.73
N TYR A 594 7.23 15.24 4.68
CA TYR A 594 7.77 16.10 3.62
C TYR A 594 7.06 17.45 3.51
N VAL A 595 6.46 17.94 4.61
CA VAL A 595 5.83 19.27 4.65
C VAL A 595 6.95 20.30 4.50
N ALA A 596 6.94 21.06 3.40
CA ALA A 596 8.00 22.03 3.08
C ALA A 596 7.73 23.42 3.65
N ASP A 597 6.52 23.65 4.18
CA ASP A 597 6.11 24.90 4.81
C ASP A 597 6.13 24.78 6.34
N THR A 598 5.91 25.88 7.06
CA THR A 598 5.80 25.89 8.53
C THR A 598 4.36 26.08 9.01
N ALA A 599 3.42 25.63 8.19
CA ALA A 599 1.99 25.51 8.49
C ALA A 599 1.42 24.25 7.84
N PHE A 600 0.41 23.65 8.48
CA PHE A 600 -0.25 22.43 8.02
C PHE A 600 -1.69 22.37 8.55
N VAL A 601 -2.63 21.87 7.74
CA VAL A 601 -4.03 21.68 8.16
C VAL A 601 -4.32 20.19 8.38
N ASP A 602 -4.61 19.80 9.62
CA ASP A 602 -5.19 18.49 9.88
C ASP A 602 -6.69 18.53 9.56
N ASN A 603 -7.02 18.09 8.35
CA ASN A 603 -8.39 17.96 7.87
C ASN A 603 -9.02 16.60 8.16
N LYS A 604 -8.29 15.73 8.89
CA LYS A 604 -8.81 14.45 9.40
C LYS A 604 -9.16 14.53 10.89
N ALA A 605 -9.19 15.72 11.47
CA ALA A 605 -9.63 15.94 12.83
C ALA A 605 -11.17 15.90 12.91
N GLU A 606 -11.71 15.08 13.81
CA GLU A 606 -13.14 14.91 14.06
C GLU A 606 -13.69 15.97 15.02
N GLU A 607 -14.95 16.34 14.84
CA GLU A 607 -15.66 17.29 15.68
C GLU A 607 -15.78 16.84 17.14
N GLY A 608 -15.66 17.79 18.07
CA GLY A 608 -15.75 17.52 19.51
C GLY A 608 -14.56 16.77 20.10
N LYS A 609 -13.61 16.30 19.28
CA LYS A 609 -12.44 15.54 19.71
C LYS A 609 -11.24 16.46 19.92
N THR A 610 -10.51 16.19 21.01
CA THR A 610 -9.22 16.85 21.29
C THR A 610 -8.10 16.02 20.69
N TYR A 611 -7.23 16.66 19.91
CA TYR A 611 -6.02 16.04 19.39
C TYR A 611 -4.77 16.76 19.90
N TYR A 612 -3.68 16.00 19.98
CA TYR A 612 -2.38 16.44 20.44
C TYR A 612 -1.38 16.31 19.29
N TYR A 613 -0.58 17.34 19.08
CA TYR A 613 0.31 17.45 17.92
C TYR A 613 1.74 17.72 18.33
N THR A 614 2.67 17.07 17.65
CA THR A 614 4.09 17.40 17.68
C THR A 614 4.64 17.43 16.26
N VAL A 615 5.79 18.09 16.07
CA VAL A 615 6.44 18.21 14.77
C VAL A 615 7.91 17.82 14.90
N LYS A 616 8.43 17.04 13.94
CA LYS A 616 9.86 16.73 13.80
C LYS A 616 10.41 17.45 12.55
N THR A 617 11.64 17.97 12.62
CA THR A 617 12.39 18.48 11.47
C THR A 617 13.15 17.35 10.80
N VAL A 618 13.15 17.32 9.47
CA VAL A 618 14.00 16.45 8.64
C VAL A 618 14.83 17.31 7.70
N ASP A 619 16.17 17.21 7.75
CA ASP A 619 17.04 17.93 6.80
C ASP A 619 17.27 17.16 5.50
N ALA A 620 17.91 17.81 4.53
CA ALA A 620 18.22 17.21 3.23
C ALA A 620 19.08 15.92 3.32
N SER A 621 19.82 15.70 4.41
CA SER A 621 20.60 14.47 4.68
C SER A 621 19.80 13.39 5.43
N VAL A 622 18.48 13.58 5.57
CA VAL A 622 17.55 12.69 6.26
C VAL A 622 17.95 12.48 7.72
N ASN A 623 18.51 13.51 8.36
CA ASN A 623 18.60 13.54 9.82
C ASN A 623 17.27 14.04 10.36
N THR A 624 16.79 13.43 11.45
CA THR A 624 15.50 13.75 12.08
C THR A 624 15.76 14.33 13.46
N SER A 625 15.04 15.39 13.83
CA SER A 625 15.08 15.95 15.19
C SER A 625 14.25 15.11 16.18
N PRO A 626 14.43 15.29 17.50
CA PRO A 626 13.38 14.96 18.45
C PRO A 626 12.05 15.66 18.12
N ALA A 627 10.95 15.16 18.69
CA ALA A 627 9.65 15.83 18.59
C ALA A 627 9.65 17.17 19.33
N SER A 628 8.93 18.15 18.80
CA SER A 628 8.66 19.42 19.47
C SER A 628 7.89 19.26 20.78
N SER A 629 7.71 20.37 21.50
CA SER A 629 6.66 20.44 22.54
C SER A 629 5.28 20.16 21.94
N THR A 630 4.41 19.52 22.72
CA THR A 630 3.02 19.22 22.33
C THR A 630 2.17 20.50 22.26
N ALA A 631 1.44 20.65 21.16
CA ALA A 631 0.31 21.55 21.03
C ALA A 631 -1.00 20.73 21.03
N SER A 632 -2.13 21.35 21.34
CA SER A 632 -3.43 20.66 21.27
C SER A 632 -4.53 21.61 20.84
N ALA A 633 -5.55 21.07 20.18
CA ALA A 633 -6.78 21.78 19.82
C ALA A 633 -7.96 20.81 19.93
N THR A 634 -9.14 21.36 20.20
CA THR A 634 -10.41 20.62 20.15
C THR A 634 -11.21 21.19 19.00
N VAL A 635 -11.64 20.35 18.07
CA VAL A 635 -12.45 20.79 16.92
C VAL A 635 -13.82 21.21 17.44
N ALA A 636 -14.17 22.47 17.23
CA ALA A 636 -15.48 22.97 17.64
C ALA A 636 -16.58 22.35 16.77
N PRO A 637 -17.71 21.92 17.36
CA PRO A 637 -18.89 21.51 16.60
C PRO A 637 -19.46 22.77 15.94
N THR A 638 -19.51 22.80 14.61
CA THR A 638 -19.99 23.95 13.85
C THR A 638 -20.67 23.47 12.59
N ASP A 639 -21.86 24.00 12.30
CA ASP A 639 -22.41 23.94 10.95
C ASP A 639 -21.41 24.62 10.00
N ALA A 640 -20.80 23.84 9.11
CA ALA A 640 -19.71 24.30 8.27
C ALA A 640 -19.88 23.87 6.81
N LEU A 641 -19.27 24.66 5.94
CA LEU A 641 -18.94 24.22 4.59
C LEU A 641 -17.67 23.37 4.68
N VAL A 642 -17.82 22.05 4.57
CA VAL A 642 -16.73 21.09 4.71
C VAL A 642 -15.77 21.18 3.54
N VAL A 643 -16.29 21.20 2.30
CA VAL A 643 -15.51 21.35 1.07
C VAL A 643 -16.24 22.17 0.01
N ARG A 644 -15.46 22.83 -0.86
CA ARG A 644 -15.95 23.44 -2.10
C ARG A 644 -14.93 23.30 -3.22
N TYR A 645 -15.23 22.44 -4.18
CA TYR A 645 -14.48 22.29 -5.42
C TYR A 645 -15.12 23.14 -6.51
N GLU A 646 -14.48 24.26 -6.84
CA GLU A 646 -14.92 25.15 -7.93
C GLU A 646 -14.48 24.64 -9.31
N PHE A 647 -13.52 23.70 -9.36
CA PHE A 647 -12.96 23.14 -10.60
C PHE A 647 -12.37 24.16 -11.58
N GLU A 648 -11.81 25.25 -11.05
CA GLU A 648 -11.05 26.26 -11.78
C GLU A 648 -9.63 25.74 -12.14
N GLU A 649 -9.59 24.78 -13.06
CA GLU A 649 -8.37 24.10 -13.56
C GLU A 649 -7.64 23.21 -12.53
N ASN A 650 -8.29 22.86 -11.43
CA ASN A 650 -7.77 21.95 -10.41
C ASN A 650 -8.91 21.27 -9.61
N VAL A 651 -8.55 20.25 -8.82
CA VAL A 651 -9.48 19.55 -7.90
C VAL A 651 -9.24 19.94 -6.44
N HIS A 652 -8.79 21.18 -6.20
CA HIS A 652 -8.51 21.67 -4.85
C HIS A 652 -9.76 22.22 -4.19
N ASP A 653 -9.97 21.80 -2.95
CA ASP A 653 -10.89 22.46 -2.03
C ASP A 653 -10.46 23.91 -1.77
N THR A 654 -11.40 24.84 -1.95
CA THR A 654 -11.19 26.29 -1.78
C THR A 654 -11.51 26.80 -0.37
N THR A 655 -12.00 25.92 0.53
CA THR A 655 -12.20 26.28 1.94
C THR A 655 -10.90 26.31 2.75
N LEU A 656 -10.98 26.76 4.00
CA LEU A 656 -9.86 26.71 4.94
C LEU A 656 -9.54 25.29 5.46
N ASN A 657 -10.34 24.29 5.06
CA ASN A 657 -10.15 22.89 5.42
C ASN A 657 -9.18 22.16 4.48
N ILE A 658 -8.94 22.68 3.27
CA ILE A 658 -7.91 22.19 2.35
C ILE A 658 -8.05 20.67 2.11
N ARG A 659 -9.27 20.18 1.94
CA ARG A 659 -9.57 18.76 1.66
C ARG A 659 -9.45 18.50 0.16
N HIS A 660 -8.26 18.70 -0.40
CA HIS A 660 -8.02 18.52 -1.83
C HIS A 660 -8.42 17.11 -2.30
N GLY A 661 -9.08 17.04 -3.46
CA GLY A 661 -9.32 15.78 -4.16
C GLY A 661 -8.11 15.38 -5.01
N ALA A 662 -8.17 14.19 -5.60
CA ALA A 662 -7.16 13.66 -6.49
C ALA A 662 -7.80 13.05 -7.75
N ILE A 663 -7.12 13.11 -8.89
CA ILE A 663 -7.61 12.62 -10.19
C ILE A 663 -6.52 11.76 -10.88
N PRO A 664 -6.84 10.59 -11.48
CA PRO A 664 -5.84 9.67 -12.03
C PRO A 664 -4.97 10.23 -13.16
N GLU A 665 -5.48 11.19 -13.92
CA GLU A 665 -4.80 11.86 -15.04
C GLU A 665 -5.01 13.37 -14.94
N ASP A 666 -4.27 14.15 -15.71
CA ASP A 666 -4.48 15.60 -15.78
C ASP A 666 -5.94 15.90 -16.12
N GLY A 667 -6.63 16.61 -15.23
CA GLY A 667 -8.04 16.95 -15.40
C GLY A 667 -8.25 17.76 -16.67
N VAL A 668 -9.33 17.46 -17.40
CA VAL A 668 -9.77 18.25 -18.54
C VAL A 668 -10.82 19.23 -18.05
N TYR A 669 -10.68 20.50 -18.42
CA TYR A 669 -11.58 21.56 -17.98
C TYR A 669 -12.22 22.26 -19.18
N ALA A 670 -13.50 22.55 -19.07
CA ALA A 670 -14.30 23.23 -20.10
C ALA A 670 -15.04 24.43 -19.50
N GLU A 671 -15.76 25.21 -20.31
CA GLU A 671 -16.55 26.35 -19.83
C GLU A 671 -17.57 25.89 -18.77
N GLY A 672 -17.46 26.48 -17.57
CA GLY A 672 -18.28 26.15 -16.42
C GLY A 672 -19.58 26.92 -16.33
N LYS A 673 -20.42 26.53 -15.37
CA LYS A 673 -21.66 27.20 -14.99
C LYS A 673 -21.43 28.25 -13.90
N SER A 674 -20.56 27.96 -12.95
CA SER A 674 -20.19 28.81 -11.83
C SER A 674 -18.70 29.11 -11.93
N GLY A 675 -18.34 30.38 -12.16
CA GLY A 675 -16.96 30.73 -12.47
C GLY A 675 -16.67 30.60 -13.96
N ARG A 676 -15.42 30.26 -14.32
CA ARG A 676 -14.96 30.16 -15.71
C ARG A 676 -14.88 28.72 -16.19
N TYR A 677 -14.51 27.79 -15.32
CA TYR A 677 -14.24 26.41 -15.72
C TYR A 677 -15.02 25.39 -14.89
N ALA A 678 -15.30 24.24 -15.50
CA ALA A 678 -15.86 23.06 -14.86
C ALA A 678 -15.00 21.84 -15.20
N LEU A 679 -15.03 20.83 -14.33
CA LEU A 679 -14.36 19.56 -14.58
C LEU A 679 -15.12 18.76 -15.63
N SER A 680 -14.43 18.36 -16.70
CA SER A 680 -14.92 17.46 -17.73
C SER A 680 -14.55 16.03 -17.37
N LEU A 681 -15.54 15.15 -17.29
CA LEU A 681 -15.37 13.70 -17.13
C LEU A 681 -15.80 12.99 -18.41
N ASP A 682 -14.91 12.16 -18.94
CA ASP A 682 -15.02 11.53 -20.26
C ASP A 682 -15.93 10.28 -20.32
N GLY A 683 -16.30 9.74 -19.15
CA GLY A 683 -17.04 8.48 -19.04
C GLY A 683 -16.19 7.22 -19.27
N SER A 684 -14.86 7.32 -19.33
CA SER A 684 -13.96 6.17 -19.57
C SER A 684 -12.78 6.04 -18.60
N ALA A 685 -12.14 7.12 -18.20
CA ALA A 685 -10.95 7.06 -17.34
C ALA A 685 -10.99 8.02 -16.15
N GLN A 686 -11.78 9.09 -16.24
CA GLN A 686 -11.68 10.20 -15.29
C GLN A 686 -12.72 10.11 -14.17
N TYR A 687 -12.27 10.35 -12.94
CA TYR A 687 -13.07 10.53 -11.73
C TYR A 687 -12.26 11.31 -10.70
N VAL A 688 -12.91 11.89 -9.69
CA VAL A 688 -12.22 12.50 -8.54
C VAL A 688 -12.34 11.58 -7.34
N GLN A 689 -11.23 11.28 -6.70
CA GLN A 689 -11.18 10.65 -5.40
C GLN A 689 -11.06 11.72 -4.31
N LEU A 690 -11.87 11.61 -3.26
CA LEU A 690 -11.93 12.56 -2.16
C LEU A 690 -11.32 11.97 -0.87
N PRO A 691 -10.95 12.81 0.11
CA PRO A 691 -10.46 12.34 1.41
C PRO A 691 -11.48 11.45 2.15
N THR A 692 -10.97 10.53 2.97
CA THR A 692 -11.77 9.44 3.57
C THR A 692 -12.80 9.88 4.60
N ASN A 693 -12.66 11.06 5.22
CA ASN A 693 -13.63 11.57 6.20
C ASN A 693 -14.47 12.73 5.65
N VAL A 694 -14.48 12.93 4.32
CA VAL A 694 -15.16 14.11 3.72
C VAL A 694 -16.68 14.06 3.88
N ALA A 695 -17.25 12.85 3.95
CA ALA A 695 -18.68 12.60 3.95
C ALA A 695 -19.17 11.91 5.23
N ASP A 696 -18.32 11.77 6.25
CA ASP A 696 -18.63 11.05 7.49
C ASP A 696 -19.38 11.96 8.48
N HIS A 697 -20.66 12.20 8.18
CA HIS A 697 -21.51 13.14 8.94
C HIS A 697 -22.89 12.52 9.24
N ALA A 698 -23.48 12.92 10.37
CA ALA A 698 -24.82 12.51 10.76
C ALA A 698 -25.91 13.28 10.00
N GLU A 699 -25.67 14.56 9.74
CA GLU A 699 -26.46 15.38 8.83
C GLU A 699 -25.56 15.89 7.70
N THR A 700 -26.08 16.13 6.51
CA THR A 700 -25.26 16.65 5.42
C THR A 700 -26.07 17.31 4.33
N THR A 701 -25.44 18.24 3.61
CA THR A 701 -25.92 18.69 2.31
C THR A 701 -24.84 18.50 1.26
N ILE A 702 -25.17 17.83 0.16
CA ILE A 702 -24.28 17.70 -1.00
C ILE A 702 -24.93 18.43 -2.17
N SER A 703 -24.23 19.39 -2.76
CA SER A 703 -24.76 20.28 -3.80
C SER A 703 -23.77 20.45 -4.94
N THR A 704 -24.24 20.43 -6.19
CA THR A 704 -23.38 20.61 -7.36
C THR A 704 -24.17 20.99 -8.60
N TRP A 705 -23.50 21.66 -9.54
CA TRP A 705 -23.95 21.80 -10.91
C TRP A 705 -23.44 20.64 -11.75
N ILE A 706 -24.32 20.07 -12.58
CA ILE A 706 -23.92 19.07 -13.58
C ILE A 706 -24.44 19.42 -14.97
N TYR A 707 -23.70 18.98 -15.97
CA TYR A 707 -24.16 18.92 -17.36
C TYR A 707 -23.92 17.52 -17.87
N TRP A 708 -24.99 16.76 -18.10
CA TRP A 708 -24.90 15.36 -18.50
C TRP A 708 -24.97 15.19 -20.01
N GLU A 709 -23.90 14.68 -20.62
CA GLU A 709 -23.80 14.42 -22.07
C GLU A 709 -24.65 13.21 -22.51
N GLY A 710 -25.08 12.40 -21.53
CA GLY A 710 -25.79 11.15 -21.72
C GLY A 710 -24.89 9.94 -21.54
N GLY A 711 -25.51 8.78 -21.41
CA GLY A 711 -24.82 7.52 -21.17
C GLY A 711 -25.79 6.42 -20.77
N ASN A 712 -25.23 5.29 -20.35
CA ASN A 712 -25.97 4.20 -19.76
C ASN A 712 -26.50 4.58 -18.37
N ASN A 713 -27.36 3.73 -17.81
CA ASN A 713 -27.84 3.89 -16.44
C ASN A 713 -26.66 3.77 -15.45
N TRP A 714 -26.86 4.27 -14.24
CA TRP A 714 -25.95 4.14 -13.09
C TRP A 714 -24.66 4.95 -13.13
N GLN A 715 -24.53 5.91 -14.05
CA GLN A 715 -23.48 6.93 -13.92
C GLN A 715 -23.67 7.73 -12.62
N ARG A 716 -22.64 7.77 -11.78
CA ARG A 716 -22.69 8.44 -10.46
C ARG A 716 -22.21 9.87 -10.59
N ILE A 717 -22.96 10.80 -10.00
CA ILE A 717 -22.48 12.16 -9.78
C ILE A 717 -21.48 12.11 -8.62
N PHE A 718 -21.89 11.50 -7.51
CA PHE A 718 -21.01 11.08 -6.41
C PHE A 718 -21.41 9.69 -5.91
N ASP A 719 -20.46 9.00 -5.31
CA ASP A 719 -20.66 7.71 -4.64
C ASP A 719 -19.65 7.57 -3.49
N PHE A 720 -20.16 7.55 -2.25
CA PHE A 720 -19.39 7.56 -1.01
C PHE A 720 -19.68 6.29 -0.22
N GLY A 721 -18.68 5.45 0.03
CA GLY A 721 -18.92 4.12 0.57
C GLY A 721 -17.70 3.37 1.04
N ASN A 722 -17.87 2.07 1.26
CA ASN A 722 -16.81 1.12 1.60
C ASN A 722 -16.87 -0.14 0.72
N GLY A 723 -17.69 -0.14 -0.32
CA GLY A 723 -17.93 -1.26 -1.22
C GLY A 723 -19.41 -1.35 -1.63
N GLU A 724 -19.81 -2.48 -2.18
CA GLU A 724 -21.16 -2.70 -2.74
C GLU A 724 -22.25 -2.99 -1.68
N ASP A 725 -21.89 -3.02 -0.40
CA ASP A 725 -22.82 -3.23 0.71
C ASP A 725 -22.96 -2.00 1.64
N GLU A 726 -22.06 -1.04 1.55
CA GLU A 726 -22.03 0.18 2.38
C GLU A 726 -21.75 1.37 1.47
N TYR A 727 -22.77 2.15 1.11
CA TYR A 727 -22.62 3.29 0.22
C TYR A 727 -23.78 4.29 0.34
N MET A 728 -23.53 5.51 -0.13
CA MET A 728 -24.56 6.41 -0.61
C MET A 728 -24.16 7.02 -1.95
N PHE A 729 -25.13 7.19 -2.84
CA PHE A 729 -24.87 7.79 -4.14
C PHE A 729 -25.98 8.71 -4.60
N LEU A 730 -25.63 9.60 -5.52
CA LEU A 730 -26.58 10.27 -6.41
C LEU A 730 -26.27 9.86 -7.85
N THR A 731 -27.23 9.23 -8.53
CA THR A 731 -27.13 8.93 -9.95
C THR A 731 -28.02 9.87 -10.76
N VAL A 732 -27.47 10.32 -11.89
CA VAL A 732 -28.18 11.12 -12.88
C VAL A 732 -29.23 10.31 -13.64
N ARG A 733 -29.11 8.97 -13.64
CA ARG A 733 -30.03 8.07 -14.35
C ARG A 733 -30.04 6.65 -13.76
N SER A 734 -31.09 6.31 -13.02
CA SER A 734 -31.44 4.94 -12.59
C SER A 734 -31.84 4.04 -13.76
N ASP A 735 -32.11 2.77 -13.46
CA ASP A 735 -32.67 1.79 -14.39
C ASP A 735 -33.99 2.22 -15.06
N ASP A 736 -34.87 2.93 -14.33
CA ASP A 736 -36.14 3.47 -14.83
C ASP A 736 -36.05 4.89 -15.43
N GLY A 737 -34.82 5.43 -15.49
CA GLY A 737 -34.47 6.68 -16.16
C GLY A 737 -34.60 7.93 -15.29
N ARG A 738 -34.72 7.79 -13.97
CA ARG A 738 -34.87 8.89 -13.00
C ARG A 738 -33.55 9.30 -12.38
N ILE A 739 -33.49 10.53 -11.89
CA ILE A 739 -32.46 10.94 -10.94
C ILE A 739 -32.79 10.25 -9.61
N ARG A 740 -31.82 9.55 -9.02
CA ARG A 740 -32.03 8.79 -7.76
C ARG A 740 -30.92 9.06 -6.78
N PHE A 741 -31.30 9.34 -5.54
CA PHE A 741 -30.43 9.21 -4.39
C PHE A 741 -30.75 7.88 -3.68
N ALA A 742 -29.71 7.17 -3.23
CA ALA A 742 -29.86 5.98 -2.43
C ALA A 742 -28.73 5.82 -1.42
N ILE A 743 -29.01 5.10 -0.34
CA ILE A 743 -28.10 4.80 0.76
C ILE A 743 -28.32 3.37 1.26
N ARG A 744 -27.23 2.68 1.60
CA ARG A 744 -27.20 1.29 2.06
C ARG A 744 -26.11 1.10 3.12
N ASN A 745 -26.44 0.34 4.16
CA ASN A 745 -25.51 -0.10 5.19
C ASN A 745 -25.87 -1.55 5.55
N GLY A 746 -25.41 -2.49 4.70
CA GLY A 746 -26.01 -3.81 4.60
C GLY A 746 -27.50 -3.75 4.27
N GLY A 747 -28.20 -4.87 4.45
CA GLY A 747 -29.67 -4.92 4.32
C GLY A 747 -30.21 -4.45 2.97
N ASP A 748 -31.43 -3.92 2.99
CA ASP A 748 -32.13 -3.36 1.83
C ASP A 748 -31.69 -1.90 1.58
N GLU A 749 -31.56 -1.53 0.31
CA GLU A 749 -31.26 -0.14 -0.10
C GLU A 749 -32.45 0.79 0.20
N GLN A 750 -32.16 1.95 0.81
CA GLN A 750 -33.13 3.01 1.04
C GLN A 750 -32.94 4.09 -0.02
N GLN A 751 -34.01 4.51 -0.69
CA GLN A 751 -33.90 5.36 -1.88
C GLN A 751 -35.00 6.42 -1.98
N ILE A 752 -34.71 7.45 -2.78
CA ILE A 752 -35.67 8.43 -3.23
C ILE A 752 -35.52 8.67 -4.74
N ASP A 753 -36.64 8.57 -5.44
CA ASP A 753 -36.71 8.73 -6.88
C ASP A 753 -37.23 10.12 -7.26
N GLY A 754 -36.46 10.80 -8.09
CA GLY A 754 -36.77 12.10 -8.64
C GLY A 754 -37.51 12.06 -9.98
N GLU A 755 -37.34 13.15 -10.72
CA GLU A 755 -37.82 13.25 -12.10
C GLU A 755 -36.97 12.45 -13.09
N ARG A 756 -37.52 12.21 -14.29
CA ARG A 756 -36.77 11.59 -15.38
C ARG A 756 -35.78 12.58 -15.99
N ILE A 757 -34.52 12.15 -16.11
CA ILE A 757 -33.43 13.00 -16.61
C ILE A 757 -33.60 13.44 -18.07
N THR A 758 -34.46 12.77 -18.85
CA THR A 758 -34.59 12.99 -20.31
C THR A 758 -34.88 14.45 -20.67
N ALA A 759 -35.55 15.20 -19.80
CA ALA A 759 -35.85 16.62 -20.02
C ALA A 759 -34.63 17.55 -19.86
N TYR A 760 -33.54 17.10 -19.23
CA TYR A 760 -32.40 17.91 -18.81
C TYR A 760 -31.07 17.44 -19.40
N ARG A 761 -31.12 16.55 -20.41
CA ARG A 761 -29.91 16.06 -21.08
C ARG A 761 -29.26 17.20 -21.86
N LYS A 762 -27.93 17.33 -21.73
CA LYS A 762 -27.14 18.41 -22.36
C LYS A 762 -27.59 19.80 -21.94
N GLU A 763 -28.00 19.94 -20.68
CA GLU A 763 -28.31 21.21 -20.04
C GLU A 763 -27.62 21.25 -18.66
N TRP A 764 -27.28 22.45 -18.20
CA TRP A 764 -26.80 22.65 -16.84
C TRP A 764 -27.97 22.59 -15.88
N ILE A 765 -27.90 21.69 -14.91
CA ILE A 765 -28.85 21.60 -13.80
C ILE A 765 -28.11 21.63 -12.47
N HIS A 766 -28.74 22.24 -11.47
CA HIS A 766 -28.27 22.19 -10.10
C HIS A 766 -28.99 21.06 -9.37
N LEU A 767 -28.23 20.18 -8.72
CA LEU A 767 -28.77 19.11 -7.88
C LEU A 767 -28.24 19.27 -6.46
N ALA A 768 -29.13 19.07 -5.49
CA ALA A 768 -28.74 19.01 -4.09
C ALA A 768 -29.49 17.89 -3.36
N VAL A 769 -28.80 17.24 -2.43
CA VAL A 769 -29.38 16.31 -1.47
C VAL A 769 -29.14 16.86 -0.08
N THR A 770 -30.19 17.05 0.71
CA THR A 770 -30.08 17.37 2.14
C THR A 770 -30.53 16.15 2.94
N MET A 771 -29.71 15.73 3.90
CA MET A 771 -30.02 14.68 4.87
C MET A 771 -30.03 15.31 6.25
N GLY A 772 -31.22 15.62 6.76
CA GLY A 772 -31.39 16.12 8.13
C GLY A 772 -31.72 15.00 9.12
N GLU A 773 -32.00 15.34 10.37
CA GLU A 773 -32.39 14.36 11.40
C GLU A 773 -33.63 13.51 11.02
N GLU A 774 -34.67 14.10 10.42
CA GLU A 774 -35.95 13.42 10.17
C GLU A 774 -36.27 13.13 8.69
N GLU A 775 -35.63 13.83 7.76
CA GLU A 775 -36.05 13.83 6.36
C GLU A 775 -34.86 13.99 5.41
N VAL A 776 -34.90 13.24 4.31
CA VAL A 776 -33.98 13.39 3.18
C VAL A 776 -34.74 14.07 2.03
N CYS A 777 -34.18 15.13 1.49
CA CYS A 777 -34.76 15.90 0.38
C CYS A 777 -33.81 15.92 -0.82
N LEU A 778 -34.39 15.76 -2.01
CA LEU A 778 -33.72 15.91 -3.30
C LEU A 778 -34.26 17.18 -3.98
N TYR A 779 -33.36 18.04 -4.46
CA TYR A 779 -33.69 19.31 -5.10
C TYR A 779 -33.15 19.37 -6.52
N LEU A 780 -33.87 20.08 -7.39
CA LEU A 780 -33.47 20.38 -8.77
C LEU A 780 -33.67 21.86 -9.06
N ASN A 781 -32.60 22.52 -9.51
CA ASN A 781 -32.60 23.95 -9.83
C ASN A 781 -33.15 24.82 -8.69
N GLY A 782 -32.86 24.43 -7.44
CA GLY A 782 -33.26 25.17 -6.24
C GLY A 782 -34.65 24.82 -5.70
N GLU A 783 -35.44 24.02 -6.41
CA GLU A 783 -36.80 23.65 -6.02
C GLU A 783 -36.83 22.20 -5.50
N LEU A 784 -37.68 21.93 -4.49
CA LEU A 784 -37.83 20.59 -3.92
C LEU A 784 -38.42 19.63 -4.96
N MET A 785 -37.67 18.60 -5.33
CA MET A 785 -38.07 17.59 -6.30
C MET A 785 -38.79 16.42 -5.63
N ALA A 786 -38.23 15.91 -4.53
CA ALA A 786 -38.77 14.79 -3.78
C ALA A 786 -38.27 14.85 -2.32
N SER A 787 -39.04 14.30 -1.37
CA SER A 787 -38.55 14.04 -0.01
C SER A 787 -38.98 12.65 0.50
N SER A 788 -38.25 12.13 1.48
CA SER A 788 -38.55 10.85 2.14
C SER A 788 -38.19 10.89 3.62
N LYS A 789 -39.13 10.43 4.45
CA LYS A 789 -38.93 10.19 5.89
C LYS A 789 -38.63 8.73 6.22
N ASP A 790 -38.70 7.86 5.20
CA ASP A 790 -38.42 6.43 5.36
C ASP A 790 -36.91 6.14 5.26
N ILE A 791 -36.10 7.12 4.84
CA ILE A 791 -34.64 7.01 4.81
C ILE A 791 -34.08 7.33 6.20
N THR A 792 -33.75 6.28 6.95
CA THR A 792 -33.25 6.35 8.32
C THR A 792 -31.74 6.25 8.44
N LEU A 793 -31.06 5.74 7.41
CA LEU A 793 -29.59 5.61 7.41
C LEU A 793 -28.91 6.97 7.26
N ARG A 794 -27.74 7.12 7.88
CA ARG A 794 -26.84 8.28 7.75
C ARG A 794 -25.44 7.83 7.34
N PRO A 795 -24.65 8.71 6.67
CA PRO A 795 -23.27 8.40 6.33
C PRO A 795 -22.42 7.98 7.54
N SER A 796 -22.64 8.64 8.68
CA SER A 796 -21.99 8.29 9.95
C SER A 796 -22.33 6.90 10.51
N ASP A 797 -23.31 6.18 9.95
CA ASP A 797 -23.64 4.81 10.38
C ASP A 797 -22.65 3.77 9.81
N PHE A 798 -21.91 4.12 8.76
CA PHE A 798 -20.94 3.22 8.10
C PHE A 798 -19.59 3.85 7.78
N HIS A 799 -19.41 5.16 8.04
CA HIS A 799 -18.13 5.87 7.94
C HIS A 799 -17.45 5.68 6.57
N PRO A 800 -17.98 6.28 5.49
CA PRO A 800 -17.53 6.02 4.11
C PRO A 800 -16.08 6.43 3.87
N LEU A 801 -15.22 5.48 3.51
CA LEU A 801 -13.79 5.70 3.27
C LEU A 801 -13.45 5.92 1.79
N LEU A 802 -14.22 5.31 0.88
CA LEU A 802 -14.03 5.33 -0.57
C LEU A 802 -14.99 6.35 -1.18
N ASN A 803 -14.52 7.59 -1.30
CA ASN A 803 -15.36 8.73 -1.67
C ASN A 803 -15.02 9.22 -3.08
N TYR A 804 -16.00 9.16 -3.99
CA TYR A 804 -15.78 9.50 -5.40
C TYR A 804 -16.77 10.53 -5.95
N ILE A 805 -16.29 11.36 -6.87
CA ILE A 805 -17.09 12.12 -7.82
C ILE A 805 -16.92 11.46 -9.20
N GLY A 806 -18.01 11.11 -9.86
CA GLY A 806 -17.98 10.56 -11.22
C GLY A 806 -17.75 9.05 -11.36
N ARG A 807 -17.59 8.32 -10.26
CA ARG A 807 -17.31 6.88 -10.23
C ARG A 807 -18.21 6.18 -9.21
N SER A 808 -18.58 4.92 -9.49
CA SER A 808 -19.34 4.07 -8.55
C SER A 808 -18.47 3.14 -7.72
N GLN A 809 -19.01 2.67 -6.58
CA GLN A 809 -18.46 1.50 -5.87
C GLN A 809 -18.58 0.22 -6.70
N PHE A 810 -19.60 0.13 -7.58
CA PHE A 810 -19.83 -1.03 -8.44
C PHE A 810 -18.93 -0.97 -9.67
N ALA A 811 -18.02 -1.94 -9.79
CA ALA A 811 -17.05 -1.95 -10.88
C ALA A 811 -17.69 -2.10 -12.28
N ALA A 812 -18.92 -2.63 -12.35
CA ALA A 812 -19.67 -2.79 -13.60
C ALA A 812 -20.35 -1.50 -14.08
N ASP A 813 -20.50 -0.50 -13.21
CA ASP A 813 -21.19 0.73 -13.54
C ASP A 813 -20.29 1.67 -14.36
N PRO A 814 -20.84 2.38 -15.36
CA PRO A 814 -20.08 3.32 -16.17
C PRO A 814 -19.65 4.56 -15.37
N LEU A 815 -18.48 5.11 -15.69
CA LEU A 815 -18.07 6.43 -15.21
C LEU A 815 -18.99 7.54 -15.76
N PHE A 816 -19.05 8.66 -15.05
CA PHE A 816 -19.84 9.82 -15.45
C PHE A 816 -19.31 10.46 -16.72
N ASN A 817 -20.20 10.77 -17.65
CA ASN A 817 -19.89 11.44 -18.91
C ASN A 817 -20.56 12.82 -18.95
N GLY A 818 -19.80 13.88 -18.77
CA GLY A 818 -20.31 15.24 -18.69
C GLY A 818 -19.41 16.19 -17.92
N TYR A 819 -19.99 17.29 -17.43
CA TYR A 819 -19.29 18.32 -16.66
C TYR A 819 -19.84 18.42 -15.24
N ILE A 820 -18.96 18.67 -14.27
CA ILE A 820 -19.29 18.88 -12.86
C ILE A 820 -18.67 20.20 -12.42
N ASP A 821 -19.45 21.00 -11.69
CA ASP A 821 -19.09 22.34 -11.26
C ASP A 821 -19.61 22.65 -9.85
N ASP A 822 -18.89 23.51 -9.13
CA ASP A 822 -19.20 24.03 -7.79
C ASP A 822 -19.71 22.94 -6.82
N PHE A 823 -18.95 21.86 -6.67
CA PHE A 823 -19.30 20.73 -5.81
C PHE A 823 -19.03 21.07 -4.35
N ARG A 824 -20.06 20.98 -3.51
CA ARG A 824 -20.05 21.38 -2.10
C ARG A 824 -20.57 20.28 -1.19
N ILE A 825 -19.94 20.13 -0.02
CA ILE A 825 -20.45 19.32 1.08
C ILE A 825 -20.53 20.19 2.33
N TYR A 826 -21.68 20.15 3.00
CA TYR A 826 -21.92 20.72 4.32
C TYR A 826 -22.15 19.57 5.31
N ASP A 827 -21.77 19.75 6.57
CA ASP A 827 -22.00 18.81 7.68
C ASP A 827 -23.36 19.01 8.38
N TYR A 828 -24.24 19.80 7.75
CA TYR A 828 -25.61 20.05 8.20
C TYR A 828 -26.59 20.11 7.02
N ALA A 829 -27.88 19.95 7.32
CA ALA A 829 -28.94 20.07 6.34
C ALA A 829 -29.28 21.56 6.08
N LEU A 830 -29.04 22.02 4.85
CA LEU A 830 -29.45 23.35 4.41
C LEU A 830 -30.97 23.45 4.25
N ASP A 831 -31.53 24.62 4.55
CA ASP A 831 -32.93 24.88 4.27
C ASP A 831 -33.19 25.15 2.77
N ALA A 832 -34.45 25.10 2.37
CA ALA A 832 -34.84 25.26 0.97
C ALA A 832 -34.50 26.66 0.40
N GLU A 833 -34.42 27.71 1.23
CA GLU A 833 -34.05 29.05 0.76
C GLU A 833 -32.56 29.11 0.44
N ASP A 834 -31.73 28.48 1.25
CA ASP A 834 -30.29 28.38 1.03
C ASP A 834 -29.93 27.47 -0.15
N ILE A 835 -30.68 26.38 -0.36
CA ILE A 835 -30.56 25.58 -1.59
C ILE A 835 -30.90 26.41 -2.84
N LYS A 836 -31.94 27.25 -2.76
CA LYS A 836 -32.30 28.15 -3.85
C LYS A 836 -31.21 29.18 -4.13
N LYS A 837 -30.59 29.75 -3.09
CA LYS A 837 -29.43 30.64 -3.21
C LYS A 837 -28.25 29.97 -3.94
N LEU A 838 -27.96 28.70 -3.66
CA LEU A 838 -26.93 27.94 -4.39
C LEU A 838 -27.26 27.77 -5.88
N ALA A 839 -28.52 27.45 -6.18
CA ALA A 839 -29.01 27.30 -7.55
C ALA A 839 -29.08 28.61 -8.34
N ASP A 840 -29.15 29.76 -7.67
CA ASP A 840 -29.05 31.09 -8.29
C ASP A 840 -27.58 31.56 -8.43
N SER A 841 -26.61 30.65 -8.20
CA SER A 841 -25.16 30.92 -8.21
C SER A 841 -24.72 31.98 -7.19
N THR A 842 -25.48 32.19 -6.11
CA THR A 842 -25.03 33.02 -5.00
C THR A 842 -24.12 32.21 -4.08
N THR A 843 -22.91 32.70 -3.83
CA THR A 843 -21.89 31.96 -3.09
C THR A 843 -21.99 32.12 -1.57
N ARG A 844 -22.94 32.92 -1.06
CA ARG A 844 -23.14 33.16 0.37
C ARG A 844 -24.50 32.63 0.84
N ILE A 845 -24.44 31.62 1.70
CA ILE A 845 -25.56 31.13 2.50
C ILE A 845 -25.47 31.76 3.90
N CYS A 846 -26.58 32.31 4.40
CA CYS A 846 -26.66 32.89 5.76
C CYS A 846 -27.30 31.85 6.69
N GLY A 847 -26.48 31.03 7.36
CA GLY A 847 -26.98 30.04 8.32
C GLY A 847 -25.95 29.53 9.34
N THR A 848 -24.65 29.57 9.05
CA THR A 848 -23.62 29.07 9.98
C THR A 848 -23.48 29.94 11.24
N PRO A 849 -23.26 29.36 12.43
CA PRO A 849 -22.85 30.10 13.63
C PRO A 849 -21.57 30.87 13.34
N LYS A 850 -21.75 32.15 13.04
CA LYS A 850 -20.80 33.26 13.09
C LYS A 850 -19.38 32.89 13.55
N ASP A 851 -18.52 32.51 12.60
CA ASP A 851 -17.19 33.12 12.54
C ASP A 851 -17.43 34.54 12.00
N GLU A 852 -17.92 35.47 12.84
CA GLU A 852 -18.55 36.74 12.43
C GLU A 852 -17.86 37.41 11.22
N PRO A 853 -18.38 37.25 9.99
CA PRO A 853 -17.80 37.88 8.82
C PRO A 853 -18.44 39.24 8.68
N GLY A 854 -17.71 40.27 9.06
CA GLY A 854 -18.01 41.60 8.57
C GLY A 854 -17.82 41.70 7.05
N THR A 855 -18.63 42.49 6.34
CA THR A 855 -18.27 42.86 4.96
C THR A 855 -17.03 43.74 5.02
N PHE A 856 -15.94 43.30 4.38
CA PHE A 856 -14.69 44.05 4.25
C PHE A 856 -14.33 44.18 2.77
N ASP A 857 -14.94 45.17 2.12
CA ASP A 857 -14.81 45.46 0.70
C ASP A 857 -13.78 46.56 0.47
N VAL A 858 -12.92 46.36 -0.54
CA VAL A 858 -11.76 47.21 -0.82
C VAL A 858 -11.70 47.47 -2.33
N GLY A 859 -11.80 48.72 -2.75
CA GLY A 859 -11.73 49.07 -4.17
C GLY A 859 -11.73 50.58 -4.43
N PRO A 860 -11.49 51.04 -5.67
CA PRO A 860 -11.20 50.25 -6.86
C PRO A 860 -9.83 49.54 -6.80
N LEU A 861 -9.70 48.41 -7.51
CA LEU A 861 -8.46 47.62 -7.64
C LEU A 861 -8.07 47.44 -9.13
N PRO A 862 -6.82 47.74 -9.53
CA PRO A 862 -5.80 48.39 -8.72
C PRO A 862 -6.23 49.80 -8.33
N ALA A 863 -5.91 50.20 -7.10
CA ALA A 863 -6.19 51.53 -6.59
C ALA A 863 -5.29 52.55 -7.30
N ASP A 864 -5.90 53.64 -7.78
CA ASP A 864 -5.19 54.77 -8.36
C ASP A 864 -5.52 56.03 -7.57
N ARG A 865 -4.52 56.56 -6.87
CA ARG A 865 -4.57 57.76 -5.98
C ARG A 865 -5.56 57.68 -4.82
N ARG A 866 -6.57 56.81 -4.90
CA ARG A 866 -7.65 56.65 -3.94
C ARG A 866 -7.98 55.16 -3.78
N LEU A 867 -8.21 54.77 -2.53
CA LEU A 867 -8.75 53.48 -2.15
C LEU A 867 -9.98 53.70 -1.27
N ASP A 868 -11.12 53.14 -1.64
CA ASP A 868 -12.32 53.13 -0.82
C ASP A 868 -12.47 51.79 -0.11
N VAL A 869 -12.79 51.84 1.18
CA VAL A 869 -12.91 50.67 2.03
C VAL A 869 -14.24 50.70 2.74
N HIS A 870 -15.10 49.74 2.46
CA HIS A 870 -16.33 49.53 3.22
C HIS A 870 -16.10 48.39 4.22
N TYR A 871 -16.22 48.71 5.51
CA TYR A 871 -16.11 47.72 6.58
C TYR A 871 -17.36 47.77 7.45
N LEU A 872 -18.06 46.64 7.58
CA LEU A 872 -19.19 46.47 8.47
C LEU A 872 -18.95 45.22 9.29
N LEU A 873 -18.80 45.34 10.60
CA LEU A 873 -18.88 44.26 11.57
C LEU A 873 -20.25 44.35 12.26
N ASP A 874 -21.10 43.35 12.08
CA ASP A 874 -22.42 43.33 12.70
C ASP A 874 -22.31 43.38 14.24
N ASN A 875 -23.05 44.28 14.88
CA ASN A 875 -22.94 44.59 16.32
C ASN A 875 -21.55 45.04 16.79
N GLY A 876 -20.64 45.36 15.87
CA GLY A 876 -19.32 45.92 16.16
C GLY A 876 -19.39 47.36 16.67
N PRO A 877 -18.39 47.83 17.45
CA PRO A 877 -18.34 49.23 17.89
C PRO A 877 -18.36 50.19 16.68
N GLU A 878 -18.89 51.41 16.86
CA GLU A 878 -19.02 52.40 15.78
C GLU A 878 -17.69 52.75 15.08
N ARG A 879 -16.54 52.48 15.72
CA ARG A 879 -15.22 52.87 15.25
C ARG A 879 -14.43 51.69 14.72
N VAL A 880 -13.76 51.93 13.60
CA VAL A 880 -12.83 50.99 12.96
C VAL A 880 -11.49 51.69 12.78
N ASP A 881 -10.41 51.10 13.29
CA ASP A 881 -9.05 51.57 13.03
C ASP A 881 -8.47 50.77 11.84
N PHE A 882 -8.25 51.46 10.72
CA PHE A 882 -7.62 50.87 9.55
C PHE A 882 -6.14 51.16 9.49
N HIS A 883 -5.38 50.20 8.99
CA HIS A 883 -3.94 50.29 8.83
C HIS A 883 -3.53 49.64 7.51
N ILE A 884 -2.87 50.40 6.63
CA ILE A 884 -2.26 49.88 5.40
C ILE A 884 -0.79 49.61 5.70
N TYR A 885 -0.33 48.43 5.32
CA TYR A 885 1.06 47.99 5.43
C TYR A 885 1.62 47.67 4.05
N ASP A 886 2.91 47.92 3.85
CA ASP A 886 3.66 47.34 2.73
C ASP A 886 3.86 45.82 2.96
N LEU A 887 4.37 45.11 1.95
CA LEU A 887 4.65 43.67 2.08
C LEU A 887 5.77 43.35 3.08
N GLN A 888 6.51 44.36 3.53
CA GLN A 888 7.53 44.24 4.57
C GLN A 888 6.95 44.44 5.98
N GLY A 889 5.65 44.70 6.10
CA GLY A 889 4.95 44.90 7.37
C GLY A 889 5.11 46.31 7.96
N ASN A 890 5.69 47.26 7.21
CA ASN A 890 5.77 48.65 7.65
C ASN A 890 4.43 49.32 7.42
N MET A 891 3.88 49.93 8.46
CA MET A 891 2.65 50.71 8.38
C MET A 891 2.87 51.96 7.51
N GLN A 892 2.13 52.05 6.42
CA GLN A 892 2.19 53.12 5.44
C GLN A 892 1.17 54.21 5.73
N LEU A 893 -0.06 53.80 6.03
CA LEU A 893 -1.16 54.69 6.34
C LEU A 893 -1.97 54.12 7.50
N THR A 894 -2.52 55.01 8.31
CA THR A 894 -3.56 54.67 9.28
C THR A 894 -4.70 55.65 9.13
N GLN A 895 -5.92 55.16 9.25
CA GLN A 895 -7.09 55.99 9.17
C GLN A 895 -8.19 55.41 10.04
N ARG A 896 -8.90 56.27 10.75
CA ARG A 896 -10.12 55.89 11.46
C ARG A 896 -11.31 56.02 10.54
N GLY A 897 -12.09 54.95 10.47
CA GLY A 897 -13.38 54.91 9.82
C GLY A 897 -14.52 54.64 10.80
N MET A 898 -15.72 54.60 10.25
CA MET A 898 -16.92 54.20 10.97
C MET A 898 -17.39 52.84 10.47
N ASN A 899 -17.84 52.01 11.41
CA ASN A 899 -18.43 50.72 11.12
C ASN A 899 -19.70 50.90 10.27
N GLY A 900 -19.84 50.15 9.18
CA GLY A 900 -20.95 50.27 8.22
C GLY A 900 -20.86 51.47 7.28
N SER A 901 -19.68 52.11 7.16
CA SER A 901 -19.46 53.26 6.28
C SER A 901 -18.23 53.07 5.40
N THR A 902 -18.23 53.72 4.23
CA THR A 902 -17.05 53.73 3.35
C THR A 902 -16.01 54.73 3.86
N THR A 903 -14.78 54.28 4.03
CA THR A 903 -13.60 55.08 4.39
C THR A 903 -12.68 55.19 3.19
N SER A 904 -12.42 56.41 2.74
CA SER A 904 -11.54 56.70 1.59
C SER A 904 -10.13 57.04 2.04
N PHE A 905 -9.13 56.35 1.50
CA PHE A 905 -7.70 56.59 1.69
C PHE A 905 -7.13 57.34 0.49
N ASP A 906 -6.33 58.38 0.73
CA ASP A 906 -5.43 58.92 -0.27
C ASP A 906 -4.18 58.05 -0.34
N VAL A 907 -4.05 57.29 -1.43
CA VAL A 907 -2.92 56.40 -1.66
C VAL A 907 -1.96 56.93 -2.72
N SER A 908 -2.10 58.20 -3.12
CA SER A 908 -1.26 58.81 -4.18
C SER A 908 0.22 58.94 -3.83
N GLY A 909 0.56 58.85 -2.54
CA GLY A 909 1.94 58.86 -2.04
C GLY A 909 2.57 57.46 -1.91
N LEU A 910 1.81 56.39 -2.15
CA LEU A 910 2.30 55.01 -2.05
C LEU A 910 2.78 54.52 -3.42
N PRO A 911 3.99 53.91 -3.52
CA PRO A 911 4.46 53.34 -4.78
C PRO A 911 3.54 52.27 -5.38
N ASP A 912 3.67 52.04 -6.68
CA ASP A 912 3.05 50.88 -7.34
C ASP A 912 3.48 49.58 -6.65
N GLY A 913 2.52 48.73 -6.31
CA GLY A 913 2.81 47.54 -5.55
C GLY A 913 1.58 46.90 -4.90
N VAL A 914 1.87 45.95 -4.03
CA VAL A 914 0.88 45.19 -3.28
C VAL A 914 0.94 45.62 -1.83
N TYR A 915 -0.21 45.80 -1.19
CA TYR A 915 -0.35 46.25 0.18
C TYR A 915 -1.33 45.38 0.95
N ILE A 916 -1.20 45.38 2.28
CA ILE A 916 -2.13 44.72 3.20
C ILE A 916 -2.89 45.80 3.96
N LEU A 917 -4.21 45.81 3.84
CA LEU A 917 -5.10 46.62 4.66
C LEU A 917 -5.61 45.78 5.83
N LYS A 918 -5.42 46.24 7.06
CA LYS A 918 -6.00 45.66 8.27
C LYS A 918 -7.09 46.56 8.83
N ALA A 919 -8.21 45.98 9.24
CA ALA A 919 -9.29 46.65 9.96
C ALA A 919 -9.35 46.10 11.39
N ARG A 920 -9.37 46.99 12.38
CA ARG A 920 -9.58 46.62 13.78
C ARG A 920 -10.85 47.28 14.29
N CYS A 921 -11.81 46.46 14.71
CA CYS A 921 -13.09 46.90 15.24
C CYS A 921 -13.38 46.13 16.53
N GLY A 922 -13.14 46.78 17.69
CA GLY A 922 -13.23 46.10 18.98
C GLY A 922 -12.15 45.02 19.16
N GLN A 923 -12.58 43.76 19.33
CA GLN A 923 -11.70 42.58 19.41
C GLN A 923 -11.46 41.93 18.03
N ALA A 924 -12.27 42.26 17.02
CA ALA A 924 -12.12 41.73 15.67
C ALA A 924 -10.92 42.38 14.95
N ASN A 925 -10.18 41.57 14.20
CA ASN A 925 -9.07 41.99 13.36
C ASN A 925 -9.15 41.28 12.00
N ASP A 926 -9.49 42.04 10.96
CA ASP A 926 -9.59 41.52 9.60
C ASP A 926 -8.48 42.07 8.71
N SER A 927 -8.17 41.36 7.63
CA SER A 927 -7.21 41.85 6.64
C SER A 927 -7.59 41.54 5.19
N ARG A 928 -7.18 42.43 4.29
CA ARG A 928 -7.37 42.33 2.84
C ARG A 928 -6.11 42.76 2.10
N LYS A 929 -5.76 42.01 1.07
CA LYS A 929 -4.67 42.36 0.14
C LYS A 929 -5.24 43.23 -0.97
N PHE A 930 -4.51 44.26 -1.37
CA PHE A 930 -4.89 45.10 -2.50
C PHE A 930 -3.67 45.57 -3.30
N THR A 931 -3.89 46.00 -4.53
CA THR A 931 -2.84 46.52 -5.43
C THR A 931 -3.02 48.02 -5.64
N ILE A 932 -1.92 48.74 -5.71
CA ILE A 932 -1.85 50.15 -6.15
C ILE A 932 -1.13 50.18 -7.49
N ARG A 933 -1.70 50.93 -8.44
CA ARG A 933 -1.05 51.22 -9.72
C ARG A 933 -1.45 52.62 -10.19
N HIS A 934 -0.47 53.52 -10.23
CA HIS A 934 -0.65 54.86 -10.79
C HIS A 934 -0.39 54.85 -12.30
N PRO A 935 -1.17 55.60 -13.11
CA PRO A 935 -0.96 55.72 -14.54
C PRO A 935 0.29 56.51 -14.93
#